data_AF-A0A2M8C7C4-F1
#
_entry.id   AF-A0A2M8C7C4-F1
#
_cell.length_a   1.000
_cell.length_b   1.000
_cell.length_c   1.000
_cell.angle_alpha   90.00
_cell.angle_beta   90.00
_cell.angle_gamma   90.00
#
_symmetry.space_group_name_H-M   'P 1'
#
loop_
_entity.id
_entity.type
_entity.pdbx_description
1 polymer ?
#
loop_
_entity_poly.entity_id
_entity_poly.type
_entity_poly.pdbx_seq_one_letter_code
_entity_poly.pdbx_strand_id
1 'polypeptide(L)'
;MAEIQTGRISFASTKNQLPYPDFLDIQLKSFQDFFQLETNPENRRNEGLFRVFAENFPITDARNNFVLEFLDYYVDPPRYAIEEAIERGLTYSVPLKAKLKLYCTDPDHEDFETIVQDVYLGMIPYMTPKGTFVVNGAERVVVSQLHRSPGVFFGQHRHANGTQLYSARIIPFKGSWMEFSTDINNVMYAYIDRKKKMPVTTLLRAIGYETDRDILEIFNLAEEVKVSKAGLKRVLGRKLAARVVRSWFEDFVDEDTGEVVTIERNDVIIERETILENDHIDRIVDAGVKSILLHKDDPTLADYSIIFNTLQKDTTNSEKEAVEFIYFQLRNALPPDEETARGIFEKLFFSDKRYDLGEVGRYRINKKLNINTSMSIKVLTKEDIILIIKYLIKLVNNKTIVDDIDHLSNRRVRTVGEQLSNQFGVGLARMARTIRERMNVRDNEVFTPTDLINAKTLSSVINSFFGTNALSQFMDQTNPLSEITHKRRISALGPGGLSRERAGFEVRDVHYTHYGRLCTIETPEGPNIGLISSLCVYAQINNLGFIETPYRNVIKGSIDYSHKPIYLSAEEEEDKIIAQASTLVSDTGQFVREKVKVRYQADYPITPREEVHLIDIAPNQIASIAASLIPFLEHDDANRALMGSNMMRQAVPLLNAEAPIVGTGIEGNVARDSRVLINAQGEGSVEYVDAERIVIRYIRDEEDRLVSFDDDLKTYHLVKFQRTNQNTSINLRPIVHKGDKVVKGQVLCEGYATQNGELALGRNLMVAFMPWKGYNFEDAIVISEKIVKEDIFTSVHIEEFSLDVRDTKRGIEELTNDIPNVSAEATKDLNEDGLIRIGAEVNEGDILIGKITPKGESDPTPEEKLLRAIFGDKAGDVKNASLKAPPSMKGVVIGSSLFSRSVKDKKSKNREKEILAVLEAEYNKNYAELKVKLIDKMSQLVGGRTSQGVTNNYGEMVVAPKVKFTQKILQGIDYTEINPDKWTTDKDKNDLVKILINNFIIKYKELLGIYNRKQFVASVGDELPNGIVQMAKVYIAKKRKLKVGDKMAGRHGNKGIVARIVREEDMPFLEDGTPVDIVLNPLGVPSRMNLGQIYETVLGWAGKKLGLTFGTPIFDGASVDQINQYMVKAGLPVNGSTYLYDGGTGERFDQPATVGYIYMLKLHHMVDDKMHARSIGPYSLITQQPLGGKAQFGGQRFGEMEVWALEAFGAANILQEILTVKSDDVTGRAKAYEAIVKGEVMPIPNVPESFNVLVHELRGLGLELSFD
;
A
#
# COMPACT_ATOMS: atom_id res chain seq x y z
N MET A 1 25.56 -2.30 22.25
CA MET A 1 25.12 -0.88 22.33
C MET A 1 23.61 -0.70 22.53
N ALA A 2 22.75 -1.73 22.39
CA ALA A 2 21.30 -1.61 22.63
C ALA A 2 20.90 -1.62 24.13
N GLU A 3 21.72 -2.18 25.02
CA GLU A 3 21.40 -2.34 26.45
C GLU A 3 21.29 -1.02 27.24
N ILE A 4 21.81 0.09 26.71
CA ILE A 4 21.89 1.35 27.47
C ILE A 4 20.61 2.21 27.31
N GLN A 5 19.71 1.91 26.35
CA GLN A 5 18.60 2.82 26.01
C GLN A 5 17.24 2.53 26.67
N THR A 6 16.93 1.30 27.10
CA THR A 6 15.56 0.95 27.57
C THR A 6 15.46 0.61 29.05
N GLY A 7 16.58 0.44 29.76
CA GLY A 7 16.58 0.04 31.18
C GLY A 7 15.99 -1.35 31.47
N ARG A 8 15.62 -2.12 30.43
CA ARG A 8 15.07 -3.49 30.54
C ARG A 8 16.19 -4.51 30.72
N ILE A 9 15.95 -5.51 31.57
CA ILE A 9 16.84 -6.66 31.70
C ILE A 9 16.56 -7.62 30.53
N SER A 10 17.51 -7.78 29.62
CA SER A 10 17.40 -8.67 28.47
C SER A 10 17.79 -10.11 28.82
N PHE A 11 17.01 -11.08 28.33
CA PHE A 11 17.31 -12.51 28.42
C PHE A 11 17.97 -13.08 27.16
N ALA A 12 18.21 -12.26 26.13
CA ALA A 12 18.81 -12.69 24.87
C ALA A 12 20.18 -13.35 25.08
N SER A 13 20.37 -14.56 24.55
CA SER A 13 21.68 -15.21 24.50
C SER A 13 22.57 -14.66 23.38
N THR A 14 21.96 -14.09 22.33
CA THR A 14 22.66 -13.59 21.14
C THR A 14 23.22 -12.18 21.34
N LYS A 15 24.55 -12.03 21.45
CA LYS A 15 25.20 -10.74 21.80
C LYS A 15 25.34 -9.74 20.64
N ASN A 16 25.49 -10.19 19.40
CA ASN A 16 26.05 -9.37 18.30
C ASN A 16 25.02 -9.06 17.18
N GLN A 17 23.84 -8.58 17.56
CA GLN A 17 22.71 -8.31 16.65
C GLN A 17 22.92 -7.04 15.80
N LEU A 18 22.46 -7.07 14.54
CA LEU A 18 22.42 -5.90 13.67
C LEU A 18 21.32 -4.93 14.18
N PRO A 19 21.52 -3.60 14.16
CA PRO A 19 20.43 -2.68 14.44
C PRO A 19 19.29 -2.86 13.43
N TYR A 20 18.06 -2.71 13.90
CA TYR A 20 16.88 -2.73 13.02
C TYR A 20 16.94 -1.59 11.98
N PRO A 21 16.55 -1.86 10.72
CA PRO A 21 16.36 -0.79 9.73
C PRO A 21 15.19 0.11 10.12
N ASP A 22 15.11 1.33 9.57
CA ASP A 22 13.91 2.16 9.76
C ASP A 22 12.70 1.43 9.15
N PHE A 23 11.70 1.18 9.99
CA PHE A 23 10.53 0.41 9.60
C PHE A 23 9.70 1.07 8.49
N LEU A 24 9.86 2.37 8.23
CA LEU A 24 9.13 3.11 7.20
C LEU A 24 9.91 3.31 5.89
N ASP A 25 11.15 2.85 5.80
CA ASP A 25 12.01 3.04 4.63
C ASP A 25 11.36 2.57 3.33
N ILE A 26 10.59 1.47 3.36
CA ILE A 26 9.89 0.95 2.19
C ILE A 26 8.97 1.98 1.51
N GLN A 27 8.31 2.83 2.29
CA GLN A 27 7.43 3.88 1.77
C GLN A 27 8.26 5.13 1.45
N LEU A 28 9.06 5.58 2.40
CA LEU A 28 9.75 6.86 2.34
C LEU A 28 10.86 6.87 1.29
N LYS A 29 11.76 5.88 1.34
CA LYS A 29 12.85 5.75 0.38
C LYS A 29 12.32 5.58 -1.02
N SER A 30 11.30 4.72 -1.21
CA SER A 30 10.68 4.54 -2.52
C SER A 30 10.04 5.82 -3.09
N PHE A 31 9.47 6.66 -2.24
CA PHE A 31 8.88 7.93 -2.67
C PHE A 31 9.95 9.00 -2.94
N GLN A 32 11.00 9.04 -2.12
CA GLN A 32 12.18 9.89 -2.32
C GLN A 32 12.89 9.55 -3.64
N ASP A 33 13.16 8.27 -3.89
CA ASP A 33 13.79 7.77 -5.12
C ASP A 33 12.93 8.08 -6.36
N PHE A 34 11.60 8.12 -6.21
CA PHE A 34 10.70 8.50 -7.29
C PHE A 34 10.78 10.00 -7.65
N PHE A 35 10.80 10.88 -6.65
CA PHE A 35 10.74 12.33 -6.83
C PHE A 35 12.10 13.04 -6.89
N GLN A 36 13.20 12.43 -6.43
CA GLN A 36 14.58 12.96 -6.54
C GLN A 36 14.73 14.47 -6.24
N LEU A 37 14.01 14.99 -5.25
CA LEU A 37 13.91 16.44 -5.01
C LEU A 37 15.15 17.03 -4.36
N GLU A 38 15.88 16.24 -3.57
CA GLU A 38 17.10 16.67 -2.86
C GLU A 38 18.36 16.57 -3.74
N THR A 39 18.22 16.11 -4.98
CA THR A 39 19.31 16.07 -5.97
C THR A 39 19.25 17.29 -6.89
N ASN A 40 20.37 17.99 -7.01
CA ASN A 40 20.54 19.06 -7.99
C ASN A 40 20.20 18.56 -9.41
N PRO A 41 19.67 19.42 -10.31
CA PRO A 41 19.34 19.04 -11.68
C PRO A 41 20.47 18.28 -12.41
N GLU A 42 21.73 18.69 -12.22
CA GLU A 42 22.91 18.06 -12.83
C GLU A 42 23.23 16.65 -12.29
N ASN A 43 22.83 16.35 -11.04
CA ASN A 43 23.10 15.08 -10.36
C ASN A 43 21.89 14.13 -10.35
N ARG A 44 20.78 14.52 -11.00
CA ARG A 44 19.55 13.72 -11.04
C ARG A 44 19.78 12.47 -11.90
N ARG A 45 19.47 11.30 -11.35
CA ARG A 45 19.58 10.03 -12.07
C ARG A 45 18.38 9.86 -12.99
N ASN A 46 18.55 9.12 -14.10
CA ASN A 46 17.45 8.77 -15.00
C ASN A 46 16.55 7.67 -14.39
N GLU A 47 15.90 8.00 -13.29
CA GLU A 47 15.08 7.12 -12.46
C GLU A 47 13.78 7.84 -12.05
N GLY A 48 12.78 7.08 -11.57
CA GLY A 48 11.54 7.64 -11.04
C GLY A 48 10.79 8.53 -12.04
N LEU A 49 10.32 9.69 -11.57
CA LEU A 49 9.52 10.63 -12.37
C LEU A 49 10.29 11.17 -13.59
N PHE A 50 11.61 11.39 -13.46
CA PHE A 50 12.43 11.88 -14.57
C PHE A 50 12.43 10.90 -15.74
N ARG A 51 12.59 9.60 -15.43
CA ARG A 51 12.52 8.53 -16.43
C ARG A 51 11.17 8.50 -17.15
N VAL A 52 10.07 8.71 -16.43
CA VAL A 52 8.72 8.73 -17.04
C VAL A 52 8.58 9.90 -18.03
N PHE A 53 9.13 11.07 -17.72
CA PHE A 53 9.19 12.18 -18.67
C PHE A 53 10.08 11.83 -19.87
N ALA A 54 11.28 11.32 -19.63
CA ALA A 54 12.22 10.93 -20.69
C ALA A 54 11.68 9.81 -21.60
N GLU A 55 10.78 8.95 -21.12
CA GLU A 55 10.13 7.91 -21.93
C GLU A 55 9.04 8.46 -22.87
N ASN A 56 8.42 9.60 -22.53
CA ASN A 56 7.33 10.19 -23.31
C ASN A 56 7.76 11.39 -24.18
N PHE A 57 8.90 12.01 -23.86
CA PHE A 57 9.49 13.13 -24.59
C PHE A 57 10.79 12.68 -25.29
N PRO A 58 11.17 13.26 -26.44
CA PRO A 58 10.56 14.40 -27.11
C PRO A 58 9.25 14.04 -27.83
N ILE A 59 8.34 15.02 -27.90
CA ILE A 59 7.08 14.91 -28.65
C ILE A 59 7.24 15.69 -29.94
N THR A 60 7.04 15.03 -31.07
CA THR A 60 7.05 15.65 -32.39
C THR A 60 5.67 15.67 -33.02
N ASP A 61 5.46 16.65 -33.89
CA ASP A 61 4.35 16.71 -34.85
C ASP A 61 4.40 15.50 -35.82
N ALA A 62 3.28 15.15 -36.44
CA ALA A 62 3.24 14.21 -37.56
C ALA A 62 4.22 14.53 -38.70
N ARG A 63 4.52 15.81 -38.94
CA ARG A 63 5.50 16.25 -39.96
C ARG A 63 6.94 16.37 -39.44
N ASN A 64 7.16 16.21 -38.13
CA ASN A 64 8.43 16.48 -37.43
C ASN A 64 8.95 17.92 -37.57
N ASN A 65 8.07 18.91 -37.80
CA ASN A 65 8.46 20.32 -37.88
C ASN A 65 8.69 20.94 -36.50
N PHE A 66 7.79 20.66 -35.56
CA PHE A 66 7.88 21.17 -34.19
C PHE A 66 8.26 20.05 -33.23
N VAL A 67 9.24 20.33 -32.36
CA VAL A 67 9.72 19.39 -31.34
C VAL A 67 9.58 20.02 -29.96
N LEU A 68 8.85 19.34 -29.09
CA LEU A 68 8.75 19.69 -27.67
C LEU A 68 9.65 18.75 -26.85
N GLU A 69 10.72 19.30 -26.29
CA GLU A 69 11.69 18.63 -25.44
C GLU A 69 11.41 18.88 -23.96
N PHE A 70 11.65 17.85 -23.15
CA PHE A 70 11.66 17.94 -21.69
C PHE A 70 13.09 18.16 -21.20
N LEU A 71 13.30 19.21 -20.41
CA LEU A 71 14.61 19.50 -19.81
C LEU A 71 14.65 19.06 -18.34
N ASP A 72 13.71 19.54 -17.53
CA ASP A 72 13.68 19.24 -16.10
C ASP A 72 12.29 19.44 -15.47
N TYR A 73 12.11 19.03 -14.21
CA TYR A 73 10.91 19.34 -13.42
C TYR A 73 11.24 19.92 -12.04
N TYR A 74 10.31 20.73 -11.56
CA TYR A 74 10.34 21.38 -10.25
C TYR A 74 9.02 21.16 -9.52
N VAL A 75 9.12 21.03 -8.20
CA VAL A 75 7.97 20.93 -7.32
C VAL A 75 7.97 22.14 -6.42
N ASP A 76 6.88 22.90 -6.48
CA ASP A 76 6.68 24.06 -5.62
C ASP A 76 6.23 23.63 -4.21
N PRO A 77 6.39 24.50 -3.19
CA PRO A 77 5.88 24.21 -1.86
C PRO A 77 4.36 23.99 -1.86
N PRO A 78 3.84 23.12 -0.97
CA PRO A 78 2.41 22.83 -0.88
C PRO A 78 1.60 24.07 -0.48
N ARG A 79 0.36 24.17 -0.98
CA ARG A 79 -0.53 25.31 -0.69
C ARG A 79 -1.03 25.35 0.75
N TYR A 80 -1.17 24.19 1.38
CA TYR A 80 -1.73 24.04 2.72
C TYR A 80 -0.78 23.18 3.55
N ALA A 81 -0.76 23.42 4.87
CA ALA A 81 -0.12 22.48 5.79
C ALA A 81 -0.88 21.15 5.84
N ILE A 82 -0.24 20.13 6.40
CA ILE A 82 -0.86 18.81 6.60
C ILE A 82 -2.07 18.94 7.54
N GLU A 83 -1.95 19.69 8.65
CA GLU A 83 -3.05 19.89 9.59
C GLU A 83 -4.23 20.60 8.93
N GLU A 84 -3.97 21.68 8.17
CA GLU A 84 -5.01 22.41 7.45
C GLU A 84 -5.71 21.54 6.40
N ALA A 85 -4.96 20.69 5.69
CA ALA A 85 -5.54 19.80 4.70
C ALA A 85 -6.52 18.79 5.35
N ILE A 86 -6.17 18.28 6.53
CA ILE A 86 -7.03 17.38 7.32
C ILE A 86 -8.28 18.11 7.80
N GLU A 87 -8.12 19.26 8.46
CA GLU A 87 -9.24 20.03 9.01
C GLU A 87 -10.24 20.47 7.94
N ARG A 88 -9.74 20.97 6.80
CA ARG A 88 -10.56 21.50 5.69
C ARG A 88 -11.13 20.42 4.78
N GLY A 89 -10.73 19.15 4.91
CA GLY A 89 -11.19 18.11 3.98
C GLY A 89 -10.49 18.15 2.62
N LEU A 90 -9.29 18.72 2.53
CA LEU A 90 -8.54 18.91 1.28
C LEU A 90 -7.46 17.85 1.09
N THR A 91 -6.90 17.77 -0.12
CA THR A 91 -5.79 16.87 -0.43
C THR A 91 -4.46 17.60 -0.25
N TYR A 92 -3.57 17.08 0.59
CA TYR A 92 -2.22 17.60 0.75
C TYR A 92 -1.43 17.32 -0.54
N SER A 93 -1.19 18.38 -1.30
CA SER A 93 -0.66 18.28 -2.66
C SER A 93 0.31 19.40 -2.96
N VAL A 94 1.26 19.09 -3.84
CA VAL A 94 2.29 19.99 -4.31
C VAL A 94 2.06 20.34 -5.79
N PRO A 95 2.31 21.58 -6.22
CA PRO A 95 2.26 21.95 -7.63
C PRO A 95 3.47 21.37 -8.38
N LEU A 96 3.24 20.61 -9.46
CA LEU A 96 4.31 20.16 -10.36
C LEU A 96 4.43 21.08 -11.56
N LYS A 97 5.66 21.51 -11.84
CA LYS A 97 6.04 22.25 -13.05
C LYS A 97 7.10 21.49 -13.82
N ALA A 98 7.04 21.54 -15.14
CA ALA A 98 8.08 20.99 -16.03
C ALA A 98 8.64 22.10 -16.91
N LYS A 99 9.97 22.14 -17.03
CA LYS A 99 10.70 23.03 -17.92
C LYS A 99 10.78 22.38 -19.29
N LEU A 100 10.06 22.98 -20.24
CA LEU A 100 9.92 22.46 -21.59
C LEU A 100 10.53 23.42 -22.59
N LYS A 101 11.15 22.86 -23.63
CA LYS A 101 11.76 23.59 -24.74
C LYS A 101 11.01 23.26 -26.02
N LEU A 102 10.45 24.26 -26.67
CA LEU A 102 9.81 24.14 -27.97
C LEU A 102 10.68 24.81 -29.02
N TYR A 103 11.03 24.08 -30.07
CA TYR A 103 11.76 24.61 -31.21
C TYR A 103 11.24 24.02 -32.52
N CYS A 104 11.46 24.76 -33.61
CA CYS A 104 11.13 24.35 -34.97
C CYS A 104 12.40 23.86 -35.67
N THR A 105 12.30 22.76 -36.42
CA THR A 105 13.37 22.18 -37.25
C THR A 105 13.20 22.47 -38.74
N ASP A 106 12.12 23.13 -39.14
CA ASP A 106 11.82 23.46 -40.54
C ASP A 106 12.61 24.72 -40.99
N PRO A 107 13.44 24.63 -42.05
CA PRO A 107 14.17 25.78 -42.61
C PRO A 107 13.26 26.89 -43.15
N ASP A 108 12.01 26.60 -43.53
CA ASP A 108 11.09 27.60 -44.07
C ASP A 108 10.45 28.49 -42.97
N HIS A 109 10.61 28.13 -41.70
CA HIS A 109 10.10 28.84 -40.53
C HIS A 109 11.23 29.49 -39.70
N GLU A 110 12.10 30.29 -40.34
CA GLU A 110 13.23 30.99 -39.68
C GLU A 110 12.81 31.96 -38.56
N ASP A 111 11.56 32.43 -38.55
CA ASP A 111 11.05 33.39 -37.55
C ASP A 111 10.63 32.76 -36.20
N PHE A 112 10.69 31.43 -36.05
CA PHE A 112 10.25 30.75 -34.81
C PHE A 112 11.38 30.68 -33.77
N GLU A 113 11.35 31.58 -32.79
CA GLU A 113 12.31 31.57 -31.67
C GLU A 113 12.15 30.32 -30.79
N THR A 114 13.27 29.76 -30.33
CA THR A 114 13.26 28.66 -29.36
C THR A 114 12.74 29.15 -28.01
N ILE A 115 11.58 28.63 -27.58
CA ILE A 115 10.93 29.04 -26.32
C ILE A 115 11.24 28.00 -25.25
N VAL A 116 11.85 28.44 -24.15
CA VAL A 116 12.02 27.64 -22.93
C VAL A 116 11.12 28.21 -21.84
N GLN A 117 10.19 27.41 -21.32
CA GLN A 117 9.20 27.86 -20.34
C GLN A 117 8.92 26.79 -19.28
N ASP A 118 8.67 27.24 -18.05
CA ASP A 118 8.16 26.39 -16.97
C ASP A 118 6.64 26.27 -17.05
N VAL A 119 6.15 25.07 -17.36
CA VAL A 119 4.73 24.78 -17.54
C VAL A 119 4.17 24.04 -16.34
N TYR A 120 3.05 24.52 -15.79
CA TYR A 120 2.33 23.87 -14.70
C TYR A 120 1.55 22.64 -15.19
N LEU A 121 1.82 21.48 -14.58
CA LEU A 121 1.23 20.18 -14.98
C LEU A 121 0.09 19.71 -14.07
N GLY A 122 -0.11 20.33 -12.91
CA GLY A 122 -1.19 19.99 -11.97
C GLY A 122 -0.74 19.91 -10.51
N MET A 123 -1.71 19.68 -9.62
CA MET A 123 -1.46 19.39 -8.21
C MET A 123 -1.32 17.87 -8.04
N ILE A 124 -0.27 17.44 -7.35
CA ILE A 124 0.00 16.02 -7.10
C ILE A 124 -0.04 15.77 -5.60
N PRO A 125 -0.76 14.74 -5.13
CA PRO A 125 -0.71 14.34 -3.73
C PRO A 125 0.73 14.02 -3.29
N TYR A 126 1.16 14.61 -2.17
CA TYR A 126 2.52 14.46 -1.67
C TYR A 126 2.54 13.64 -0.38
N MET A 127 3.63 12.89 -0.16
CA MET A 127 3.75 12.03 1.02
C MET A 127 4.11 12.87 2.25
N THR A 128 3.49 12.57 3.39
CA THR A 128 3.84 13.16 4.69
C THR A 128 5.14 12.54 5.23
N PRO A 129 5.82 13.19 6.19
CA PRO A 129 6.98 12.60 6.88
C PRO A 129 6.71 11.26 7.58
N LYS A 130 5.42 10.93 7.83
CA LYS A 130 4.98 9.67 8.43
C LYS A 130 4.81 8.52 7.42
N GLY A 131 5.04 8.76 6.12
CA GLY A 131 4.83 7.77 5.07
C GLY A 131 3.35 7.59 4.67
N THR A 132 2.55 8.65 4.78
CA THR A 132 1.10 8.66 4.49
C THR A 132 0.76 9.70 3.44
N PHE A 133 -0.46 9.67 2.90
CA PHE A 133 -1.00 10.70 2.01
C PHE A 133 -2.28 11.27 2.59
N VAL A 134 -2.47 12.58 2.59
CA VAL A 134 -3.77 13.18 2.97
C VAL A 134 -4.57 13.40 1.71
N VAL A 135 -5.69 12.68 1.57
CA VAL A 135 -6.59 12.75 0.41
C VAL A 135 -8.00 13.04 0.90
N ASN A 136 -8.55 14.18 0.48
CA ASN A 136 -9.85 14.69 0.94
C ASN A 136 -9.97 14.75 2.47
N GLY A 137 -8.93 15.24 3.13
CA GLY A 137 -8.81 15.37 4.59
C GLY A 137 -8.60 14.07 5.37
N ALA A 138 -8.58 12.91 4.70
CA ALA A 138 -8.34 11.63 5.35
C ALA A 138 -6.93 11.13 5.06
N GLU A 139 -6.24 10.60 6.07
CA GLU A 139 -4.95 9.94 5.87
C GLU A 139 -5.14 8.57 5.22
N ARG A 140 -4.36 8.33 4.16
CA ARG A 140 -4.33 7.11 3.36
C ARG A 140 -2.91 6.56 3.27
N VAL A 141 -2.82 5.26 3.02
CA VAL A 141 -1.58 4.53 2.77
C VAL A 141 -1.71 3.80 1.44
N VAL A 142 -0.66 3.86 0.62
CA VAL A 142 -0.55 3.06 -0.61
C VAL A 142 0.15 1.75 -0.26
N VAL A 143 -0.60 0.66 -0.29
CA VAL A 143 -0.11 -0.68 0.05
C VAL A 143 0.78 -1.19 -1.08
N SER A 144 1.93 -1.79 -0.71
CA SER A 144 2.84 -2.40 -1.68
C SER A 144 2.21 -3.66 -2.28
N GLN A 145 2.39 -3.86 -3.59
CA GLN A 145 1.73 -4.95 -4.31
C GLN A 145 2.71 -6.08 -4.65
N LEU A 146 2.41 -7.32 -4.28
CA LEU A 146 3.12 -8.50 -4.75
C LEU A 146 2.48 -9.01 -6.04
N HIS A 147 3.23 -9.07 -7.12
CA HIS A 147 2.76 -9.56 -8.41
C HIS A 147 3.80 -10.45 -9.07
N ARG A 148 3.42 -11.16 -10.13
CA ARG A 148 4.35 -12.02 -10.87
C ARG A 148 5.39 -11.14 -11.57
N SER A 149 6.66 -11.49 -11.39
CA SER A 149 7.74 -10.80 -12.08
C SER A 149 7.63 -10.99 -13.61
N PRO A 150 7.98 -9.98 -14.42
CA PRO A 150 8.18 -10.19 -15.85
C PRO A 150 9.28 -11.23 -16.09
N GLY A 151 9.16 -12.02 -17.14
CA GLY A 151 10.11 -13.08 -17.48
C GLY A 151 9.44 -14.29 -18.12
N VAL A 152 10.17 -15.40 -18.17
CA VAL A 152 9.68 -16.70 -18.67
C VAL A 152 9.42 -17.65 -17.51
N PHE A 153 8.31 -18.39 -17.60
CA PHE A 153 7.86 -19.36 -16.60
C PHE A 153 7.55 -20.69 -17.26
N PHE A 154 8.13 -21.76 -16.74
CA PHE A 154 7.89 -23.11 -17.21
C PHE A 154 6.93 -23.84 -16.28
N GLY A 155 5.78 -24.27 -16.82
CA GLY A 155 4.71 -24.90 -16.08
C GLY A 155 4.36 -26.30 -16.60
N GLN A 156 3.64 -27.04 -15.77
CA GLN A 156 2.99 -28.28 -16.16
C GLN A 156 1.52 -28.26 -15.73
N HIS A 157 0.64 -28.80 -16.57
CA HIS A 157 -0.79 -28.94 -16.29
C HIS A 157 -1.25 -30.34 -16.67
N ARG A 158 -2.05 -30.96 -15.80
CA ARG A 158 -2.63 -32.28 -16.07
C ARG A 158 -3.95 -32.10 -16.81
N HIS A 159 -4.05 -32.64 -18.02
CA HIS A 159 -5.30 -32.65 -18.77
C HIS A 159 -6.28 -33.68 -18.18
N ALA A 160 -7.58 -33.54 -18.46
CA ALA A 160 -8.63 -34.41 -17.90
C ALA A 160 -8.48 -35.90 -18.24
N ASN A 161 -7.78 -36.20 -19.34
CA ASN A 161 -7.43 -37.56 -19.78
C ASN A 161 -6.19 -38.14 -19.04
N GLY A 162 -5.58 -37.37 -18.14
CA GLY A 162 -4.41 -37.77 -17.35
C GLY A 162 -3.06 -37.42 -17.96
N THR A 163 -2.99 -36.98 -19.22
CA THR A 163 -1.73 -36.59 -19.88
C THR A 163 -1.17 -35.30 -19.28
N GLN A 164 0.15 -35.25 -19.08
CA GLN A 164 0.84 -34.04 -18.65
C GLN A 164 1.14 -33.15 -19.85
N LEU A 165 0.68 -31.91 -19.79
CA LEU A 165 0.96 -30.86 -20.77
C LEU A 165 1.97 -29.89 -20.17
N TYR A 166 2.95 -29.49 -20.95
CA TYR A 166 4.00 -28.56 -20.54
C TYR A 166 3.78 -27.23 -21.22
N SER A 167 4.11 -26.15 -20.53
CA SER A 167 4.02 -24.81 -21.09
C SER A 167 5.18 -23.91 -20.70
N ALA A 168 5.51 -22.96 -21.56
CA ALA A 168 6.43 -21.87 -21.30
C ALA A 168 5.69 -20.55 -21.54
N ARG A 169 5.46 -19.78 -20.48
CA ARG A 169 4.74 -18.51 -20.55
C ARG A 169 5.70 -17.34 -20.37
N ILE A 170 5.68 -16.40 -21.31
CA ILE A 170 6.46 -15.17 -21.29
C ILE A 170 5.53 -14.03 -20.90
N ILE A 171 5.86 -13.38 -19.79
CA ILE A 171 5.13 -12.26 -19.23
C ILE A 171 5.98 -11.00 -19.39
N PRO A 172 5.59 -10.04 -20.26
CA PRO A 172 6.29 -8.77 -20.35
C PRO A 172 5.93 -7.83 -19.19
N PHE A 173 6.73 -6.78 -19.02
CA PHE A 173 6.38 -5.66 -18.18
C PHE A 173 5.25 -4.82 -18.82
N LYS A 174 5.34 -4.60 -20.14
CA LYS A 174 4.34 -3.94 -20.98
C LYS A 174 4.25 -4.65 -22.32
N GLY A 175 3.05 -5.00 -22.79
CA GLY A 175 2.85 -5.67 -24.08
C GLY A 175 1.98 -6.93 -23.99
N SER A 176 1.85 -7.64 -25.11
CA SER A 176 1.06 -8.87 -25.23
C SER A 176 1.78 -10.08 -24.64
N TRP A 177 1.03 -11.03 -24.09
CA TRP A 177 1.61 -12.26 -23.51
C TRP A 177 1.84 -13.29 -24.60
N MET A 178 2.97 -14.02 -24.49
CA MET A 178 3.28 -15.14 -25.39
C MET A 178 3.39 -16.42 -24.57
N GLU A 179 2.73 -17.49 -25.03
CA GLU A 179 2.73 -18.78 -24.33
C GLU A 179 2.94 -19.92 -25.32
N PHE A 180 3.90 -20.79 -25.04
CA PHE A 180 4.12 -22.04 -25.76
C PHE A 180 3.55 -23.17 -24.93
N SER A 181 2.74 -24.06 -25.52
CA SER A 181 2.24 -25.23 -24.80
C SER A 181 2.20 -26.47 -25.69
N THR A 182 2.37 -27.63 -25.06
CA THR A 182 2.18 -28.92 -25.72
C THR A 182 0.72 -29.34 -25.65
N ASP A 183 0.27 -30.06 -26.67
CA ASP A 183 -1.03 -30.71 -26.74
C ASP A 183 -0.91 -32.22 -26.47
N ILE A 184 -2.04 -32.91 -26.32
CA ILE A 184 -2.16 -34.36 -26.06
C ILE A 184 -1.45 -35.19 -27.14
N ASN A 185 -1.38 -34.67 -28.37
CA ASN A 185 -0.72 -35.32 -29.51
C ASN A 185 0.77 -34.97 -29.64
N ASN A 186 1.42 -34.44 -28.58
CA ASN A 186 2.80 -33.98 -28.63
C ASN A 186 3.07 -32.98 -29.76
N VAL A 187 2.12 -32.06 -29.98
CA VAL A 187 2.24 -30.92 -30.90
C VAL A 187 2.43 -29.66 -30.06
N MET A 188 3.34 -28.77 -30.46
CA MET A 188 3.59 -27.51 -29.76
C MET A 188 2.88 -26.35 -30.43
N TYR A 189 2.10 -25.60 -29.66
CA TYR A 189 1.38 -24.41 -30.11
C TYR A 189 1.91 -23.16 -29.42
N ALA A 190 1.96 -22.05 -30.16
CA ALA A 190 2.12 -20.71 -29.63
C ALA A 190 0.75 -20.04 -29.46
N TYR A 191 0.59 -19.31 -28.36
CA TYR A 191 -0.58 -18.54 -28.00
C TYR A 191 -0.19 -17.09 -27.79
N ILE A 192 -0.94 -16.18 -28.42
CA ILE A 192 -0.84 -14.74 -28.17
C ILE A 192 -2.08 -14.31 -27.37
N ASP A 193 -1.86 -13.66 -26.23
CA ASP A 193 -2.92 -13.17 -25.31
C ASP A 193 -3.97 -14.23 -24.92
N ARG A 194 -3.56 -15.51 -24.85
CA ARG A 194 -4.38 -16.68 -24.46
C ARG A 194 -5.63 -16.94 -25.31
N LYS A 195 -5.79 -16.31 -26.46
CA LYS A 195 -6.99 -16.46 -27.31
C LYS A 195 -6.76 -17.22 -28.59
N LYS A 196 -5.56 -17.11 -29.16
CA LYS A 196 -5.30 -17.48 -30.55
C LYS A 196 -4.13 -18.44 -30.62
N LYS A 197 -4.41 -19.71 -30.95
CA LYS A 197 -3.40 -20.77 -31.10
C LYS A 197 -2.88 -20.82 -32.54
N MET A 198 -1.59 -21.04 -32.70
CA MET A 198 -0.91 -21.28 -33.97
C MET A 198 0.24 -22.27 -33.75
N PRO A 199 0.62 -23.11 -34.73
CA PRO A 199 1.80 -23.97 -34.60
C PRO A 199 3.05 -23.13 -34.32
N VAL A 200 3.96 -23.60 -33.46
CA VAL A 200 5.21 -22.88 -33.15
C VAL A 200 6.09 -22.68 -34.40
N THR A 201 6.03 -23.60 -35.35
CA THR A 201 6.79 -23.53 -36.61
C THR A 201 6.30 -22.38 -37.50
N THR A 202 4.99 -22.10 -37.52
CA THR A 202 4.42 -20.92 -38.21
C THR A 202 4.97 -19.62 -37.62
N LEU A 203 5.12 -19.55 -36.28
CA LEU A 203 5.74 -18.41 -35.62
C LEU A 203 7.23 -18.28 -36.00
N LEU A 204 7.97 -19.39 -36.05
CA LEU A 204 9.39 -19.36 -36.45
C LEU A 204 9.57 -18.85 -37.89
N ARG A 205 8.68 -19.23 -38.82
CA ARG A 205 8.66 -18.68 -40.18
C ARG A 205 8.45 -17.19 -40.19
N ALA A 206 7.46 -16.69 -39.45
CA ALA A 206 7.16 -15.26 -39.35
C ALA A 206 8.29 -14.42 -38.72
N ILE A 207 9.24 -15.06 -38.01
CA ILE A 207 10.41 -14.40 -37.41
C ILE A 207 11.63 -14.42 -38.35
N GLY A 208 11.53 -15.05 -39.53
CA GLY A 208 12.56 -15.08 -40.56
C GLY A 208 13.29 -16.42 -40.72
N TYR A 209 12.75 -17.52 -40.19
CA TYR A 209 13.21 -18.88 -40.52
C TYR A 209 12.29 -19.49 -41.58
N GLU A 210 12.49 -19.04 -42.83
CA GLU A 210 11.56 -19.24 -43.94
C GLU A 210 11.33 -20.71 -44.28
N THR A 211 12.42 -21.48 -44.40
CA THR A 211 12.36 -22.83 -44.96
C THR A 211 12.34 -23.92 -43.88
N ASP A 212 11.80 -25.08 -44.22
CA ASP A 212 11.89 -26.28 -43.35
C ASP A 212 13.34 -26.59 -42.96
N ARG A 213 14.29 -26.30 -43.86
CA ARG A 213 15.73 -26.44 -43.62
C ARG A 213 16.16 -25.61 -42.42
N ASP A 214 15.83 -24.32 -42.42
CA ASP A 214 16.28 -23.40 -41.37
C ASP A 214 15.73 -23.82 -40.00
N ILE A 215 14.46 -24.23 -39.95
CA ILE A 215 13.83 -24.70 -38.70
C ILE A 215 14.48 -26.00 -38.20
N LEU A 216 14.73 -26.97 -39.09
CA LEU A 216 15.35 -28.25 -38.72
C LEU A 216 16.83 -28.10 -38.32
N GLU A 217 17.54 -27.13 -38.89
CA GLU A 217 18.94 -26.83 -38.57
C GLU A 217 19.09 -26.21 -37.17
N ILE A 218 18.16 -25.35 -36.73
CA ILE A 218 18.13 -24.77 -35.37
C ILE A 218 18.19 -25.85 -34.27
N PHE A 219 17.52 -26.98 -34.52
CA PHE A 219 17.43 -28.11 -33.58
C PHE A 219 18.36 -29.28 -33.96
N ASN A 220 19.16 -29.15 -35.03
CA ASN A 220 20.10 -30.15 -35.53
C ASN A 220 19.46 -31.53 -35.82
N LEU A 221 18.27 -31.52 -36.43
CA LEU A 221 17.42 -32.72 -36.57
C LEU A 221 17.54 -33.47 -37.89
N ALA A 222 18.16 -32.85 -38.90
CA ALA A 222 18.23 -33.38 -40.24
C ALA A 222 19.68 -33.46 -40.78
N GLU A 223 19.91 -34.42 -41.67
CA GLU A 223 21.13 -34.58 -42.45
C GLU A 223 20.86 -34.12 -43.89
N GLU A 224 21.71 -33.22 -44.40
CA GLU A 224 21.60 -32.73 -45.78
C GLU A 224 22.31 -33.69 -46.74
N VAL A 225 21.56 -34.24 -47.70
CA VAL A 225 22.08 -35.10 -48.77
C VAL A 225 21.93 -34.39 -50.11
N LYS A 226 23.04 -34.19 -50.82
CA LYS A 226 23.02 -33.59 -52.17
C LYS A 226 22.29 -34.49 -53.16
N VAL A 227 21.41 -33.91 -53.96
CA VAL A 227 20.61 -34.64 -54.95
C VAL A 227 21.51 -35.09 -56.10
N SER A 228 21.73 -36.40 -56.18
CA SER A 228 22.33 -37.08 -57.33
C SER A 228 21.72 -38.48 -57.44
N LYS A 229 21.57 -39.02 -58.66
CA LYS A 229 21.01 -40.37 -58.85
C LYS A 229 21.78 -41.46 -58.06
N ALA A 230 23.08 -41.25 -57.82
CA ALA A 230 23.91 -42.13 -56.98
C ALA A 230 23.72 -41.89 -55.47
N GLY A 231 23.57 -40.63 -55.06
CA GLY A 231 23.32 -40.23 -53.67
C GLY A 231 21.96 -40.71 -53.17
N LEU A 232 20.89 -40.51 -53.94
CA LEU A 232 19.51 -40.90 -53.60
C LEU A 232 19.33 -42.41 -53.47
N LYS A 233 20.02 -43.22 -54.30
CA LYS A 233 19.99 -44.69 -54.18
C LYS A 233 20.62 -45.21 -52.88
N ARG A 234 21.54 -44.46 -52.26
CA ARG A 234 22.19 -44.84 -50.97
C ARG A 234 21.30 -44.60 -49.75
N VAL A 235 20.26 -43.80 -49.88
CA VAL A 235 19.36 -43.38 -48.79
C VAL A 235 17.92 -43.89 -48.95
N LEU A 236 17.71 -44.86 -49.86
CA LEU A 236 16.45 -45.59 -50.00
C LEU A 236 16.07 -46.26 -48.67
N GLY A 237 14.80 -46.13 -48.27
CA GLY A 237 14.28 -46.61 -46.99
C GLY A 237 14.43 -45.64 -45.81
N ARG A 238 15.11 -44.50 -45.97
CA ARG A 238 15.11 -43.41 -44.97
C ARG A 238 13.91 -42.47 -45.17
N LYS A 239 13.48 -41.82 -44.10
CA LYS A 239 12.37 -40.86 -44.08
C LYS A 239 12.82 -39.45 -44.45
N LEU A 240 11.99 -38.74 -45.22
CA LEU A 240 12.14 -37.31 -45.48
C LEU A 240 11.75 -36.45 -44.27
N ALA A 241 12.65 -35.56 -43.87
CA ALA A 241 12.44 -34.64 -42.75
C ALA A 241 11.75 -33.32 -43.16
N ALA A 242 11.90 -32.90 -44.42
CA ALA A 242 11.34 -31.66 -44.96
C ALA A 242 10.52 -31.93 -46.24
N ARG A 243 9.59 -31.03 -46.57
CA ARG A 243 8.86 -31.10 -47.86
C ARG A 243 9.81 -30.87 -49.02
N VAL A 244 9.56 -31.58 -50.13
CA VAL A 244 10.21 -31.27 -51.41
C VAL A 244 9.26 -30.35 -52.17
N VAL A 245 9.59 -29.07 -52.22
CA VAL A 245 8.76 -28.02 -52.83
C VAL A 245 9.43 -27.54 -54.11
N ARG A 246 8.63 -27.33 -55.15
CA ARG A 246 9.04 -26.62 -56.35
C ARG A 246 8.47 -25.21 -56.30
N SER A 247 9.34 -24.22 -56.20
CA SER A 247 8.98 -22.81 -56.28
C SER A 247 9.24 -22.26 -57.69
N TRP A 248 8.33 -21.42 -58.19
CA TRP A 248 8.55 -20.61 -59.39
C TRP A 248 7.87 -19.25 -59.24
N PHE A 249 8.38 -18.27 -59.97
CA PHE A 249 7.83 -16.92 -60.01
C PHE A 249 6.88 -16.80 -61.19
N GLU A 250 5.68 -16.30 -60.94
CA GLU A 250 4.67 -16.02 -61.96
C GLU A 250 4.39 -14.51 -61.94
N ASP A 251 4.67 -13.84 -63.06
CA ASP A 251 4.42 -12.42 -63.22
C ASP A 251 2.95 -12.19 -63.58
N PHE A 252 2.22 -11.53 -62.69
CA PHE A 252 0.84 -11.12 -62.91
C PHE A 252 0.80 -9.64 -63.27
N VAL A 253 0.04 -9.27 -64.30
CA VAL A 253 -0.22 -7.87 -64.63
C VAL A 253 -1.59 -7.54 -64.06
N ASP A 254 -1.64 -6.63 -63.09
CA ASP A 254 -2.90 -6.14 -62.54
C ASP A 254 -3.61 -5.30 -63.61
N GLU A 255 -4.82 -5.72 -64.02
CA GLU A 255 -5.59 -5.08 -65.10
C GLU A 255 -6.05 -3.66 -64.74
N ASP A 256 -6.17 -3.33 -63.46
CA ASP A 256 -6.64 -2.02 -62.99
C ASP A 256 -5.48 -1.02 -62.76
N THR A 257 -4.29 -1.50 -62.38
CA THR A 257 -3.13 -0.64 -62.04
C THR A 257 -2.00 -0.67 -63.08
N GLY A 258 -1.94 -1.70 -63.93
CA GLY A 258 -0.89 -1.91 -64.93
C GLY A 258 0.48 -2.30 -64.34
N GLU A 259 0.55 -2.54 -63.03
CA GLU A 259 1.77 -2.97 -62.36
C GLU A 259 2.00 -4.48 -62.53
N VAL A 260 3.25 -4.87 -62.78
CA VAL A 260 3.67 -6.27 -62.86
C VAL A 260 4.01 -6.74 -61.45
N VAL A 261 3.13 -7.55 -60.86
CA VAL A 261 3.31 -8.16 -59.56
C VAL A 261 3.84 -9.58 -59.76
N THR A 262 5.12 -9.80 -59.43
CA THR A 262 5.73 -11.12 -59.40
C THR A 262 5.28 -11.88 -58.14
N ILE A 263 4.56 -12.98 -58.31
CA ILE A 263 4.08 -13.82 -57.20
C ILE A 263 4.87 -15.13 -57.19
N GLU A 264 5.45 -15.47 -56.05
CA GLU A 264 6.07 -16.78 -55.84
C GLU A 264 4.99 -17.83 -55.56
N ARG A 265 4.95 -18.89 -56.37
CA ARG A 265 4.07 -20.05 -56.16
C ARG A 265 4.89 -21.28 -55.78
N ASN A 266 4.37 -22.00 -54.80
CA ASN A 266 4.98 -23.19 -54.23
C ASN A 266 4.08 -24.41 -54.46
N ASP A 267 4.61 -25.44 -55.13
CA ASP A 267 3.94 -26.73 -55.27
C ASP A 267 4.67 -27.82 -54.48
N VAL A 268 3.94 -28.57 -53.66
CA VAL A 268 4.49 -29.59 -52.78
C VAL A 268 4.53 -30.93 -53.52
N ILE A 269 5.71 -31.37 -53.92
CA ILE A 269 5.90 -32.59 -54.72
C ILE A 269 5.89 -33.84 -53.85
N ILE A 270 6.54 -33.79 -52.68
CA ILE A 270 6.58 -34.88 -51.71
C ILE A 270 6.36 -34.31 -50.30
N GLU A 271 5.44 -34.94 -49.57
CA GLU A 271 5.12 -34.61 -48.18
C GLU A 271 6.18 -35.11 -47.18
N ARG A 272 6.20 -34.49 -46.00
CA ARG A 272 7.07 -34.86 -44.86
C ARG A 272 6.77 -36.30 -44.40
N GLU A 273 7.73 -36.96 -43.75
CA GLU A 273 7.62 -38.35 -43.23
C GLU A 273 7.43 -39.45 -44.30
N THR A 274 7.45 -39.10 -45.58
CA THR A 274 7.39 -40.09 -46.68
C THR A 274 8.69 -40.92 -46.70
N ILE A 275 8.54 -42.25 -46.77
CA ILE A 275 9.67 -43.17 -46.94
C ILE A 275 10.16 -43.08 -48.39
N LEU A 276 11.47 -42.91 -48.59
CA LEU A 276 12.03 -42.85 -49.93
C LEU A 276 11.99 -44.22 -50.61
N GLU A 277 11.12 -44.35 -51.60
CA GLU A 277 11.00 -45.49 -52.51
C GLU A 277 11.57 -45.13 -53.89
N ASN A 278 11.72 -46.12 -54.76
CA ASN A 278 12.35 -45.94 -56.08
C ASN A 278 11.58 -44.94 -56.97
N ASP A 279 10.25 -44.88 -56.84
CA ASP A 279 9.37 -43.96 -57.59
C ASP A 279 9.59 -42.48 -57.21
N HIS A 280 10.06 -42.22 -55.99
CA HIS A 280 10.31 -40.86 -55.49
C HIS A 280 11.61 -40.26 -56.06
N ILE A 281 12.55 -41.09 -56.53
CA ILE A 281 13.86 -40.61 -57.03
C ILE A 281 13.70 -39.75 -58.27
N ASP A 282 12.92 -40.20 -59.26
CA ASP A 282 12.74 -39.46 -60.51
C ASP A 282 11.96 -38.16 -60.27
N ARG A 283 10.93 -38.18 -59.39
CA ARG A 283 10.18 -36.98 -58.98
C ARG A 283 11.05 -35.91 -58.29
N ILE A 284 12.00 -36.31 -57.45
CA ILE A 284 12.92 -35.38 -56.75
C ILE A 284 13.93 -34.76 -57.73
N VAL A 285 14.41 -35.54 -58.70
CA VAL A 285 15.36 -35.05 -59.71
C VAL A 285 14.67 -34.08 -60.68
N ASP A 286 13.44 -34.39 -61.10
CA ASP A 286 12.63 -33.55 -61.99
C ASP A 286 12.17 -32.24 -61.32
N ALA A 287 12.06 -32.24 -59.98
CA ALA A 287 11.77 -31.05 -59.18
C ALA A 287 12.90 -30.00 -59.22
N GLY A 288 14.12 -30.37 -59.62
CA GLY A 288 15.26 -29.44 -59.72
C GLY A 288 15.88 -29.03 -58.38
N VAL A 289 15.60 -29.75 -57.29
CA VAL A 289 16.07 -29.41 -55.93
C VAL A 289 17.55 -29.82 -55.74
N LYS A 290 18.37 -28.96 -55.12
CA LYS A 290 19.83 -29.16 -54.96
C LYS A 290 20.20 -30.19 -53.88
N SER A 291 19.42 -30.28 -52.81
CA SER A 291 19.64 -31.19 -51.68
C SER A 291 18.30 -31.58 -51.04
N ILE A 292 18.25 -32.77 -50.44
CA ILE A 292 17.12 -33.22 -49.63
C ILE A 292 17.56 -33.42 -48.18
N LEU A 293 16.61 -33.27 -47.25
CA LEU A 293 16.84 -33.42 -45.81
C LEU A 293 16.23 -34.72 -45.32
N LEU A 294 17.06 -35.56 -44.69
CA LEU A 294 16.65 -36.83 -44.09
C LEU A 294 16.77 -36.76 -42.58
N HIS A 295 15.97 -37.57 -41.87
CA HIS A 295 16.14 -37.72 -40.43
C HIS A 295 17.53 -38.29 -40.12
N LYS A 296 18.25 -37.71 -39.16
CA LYS A 296 19.48 -38.32 -38.60
C LYS A 296 19.13 -39.60 -37.84
N ASP A 297 20.01 -40.60 -37.84
CA ASP A 297 19.87 -41.85 -37.07
C ASP A 297 20.60 -41.70 -35.71
N ASP A 298 20.13 -40.78 -34.86
CA ASP A 298 20.76 -40.47 -33.56
C ASP A 298 19.74 -40.69 -32.40
N PRO A 299 20.09 -41.36 -31.28
CA PRO A 299 19.19 -41.53 -30.13
C PRO A 299 18.61 -40.23 -29.54
N THR A 300 19.25 -39.09 -29.77
CA THR A 300 18.72 -37.76 -29.39
C THR A 300 17.52 -37.28 -30.23
N LEU A 301 17.10 -37.99 -31.29
CA LEU A 301 15.90 -37.62 -32.07
C LEU A 301 14.58 -37.82 -31.31
N ALA A 302 14.51 -38.79 -30.38
CA ALA A 302 13.29 -39.03 -29.61
C ALA A 302 12.86 -37.78 -28.84
N ASP A 303 13.85 -37.03 -28.33
CA ASP A 303 13.69 -35.82 -27.54
C ASP A 303 13.03 -34.67 -28.32
N TYR A 304 13.18 -34.62 -29.65
CA TYR A 304 12.71 -33.51 -30.50
C TYR A 304 11.57 -33.91 -31.45
N SER A 305 10.99 -35.10 -31.27
CA SER A 305 9.81 -35.61 -32.01
C SER A 305 8.64 -34.61 -32.09
N ILE A 306 8.51 -33.77 -31.06
CA ILE A 306 7.49 -32.71 -30.97
C ILE A 306 7.59 -31.70 -32.12
N ILE A 307 8.80 -31.33 -32.55
CA ILE A 307 8.99 -30.37 -33.65
C ILE A 307 8.52 -30.97 -34.97
N PHE A 308 8.77 -32.26 -35.20
CA PHE A 308 8.29 -32.96 -36.40
C PHE A 308 6.75 -33.03 -36.45
N ASN A 309 6.12 -33.41 -35.33
CA ASN A 309 4.66 -33.42 -35.22
C ASN A 309 4.06 -32.02 -35.43
N THR A 310 4.76 -30.98 -34.97
CA THR A 310 4.34 -29.58 -35.13
C THR A 310 4.48 -29.12 -36.58
N LEU A 311 5.60 -29.44 -37.24
CA LEU A 311 5.78 -29.20 -38.67
C LEU A 311 4.67 -29.87 -39.48
N GLN A 312 4.27 -31.11 -39.14
CA GLN A 312 3.19 -31.79 -39.86
C GLN A 312 1.83 -31.07 -39.77
N LYS A 313 1.57 -30.33 -38.68
CA LYS A 313 0.35 -29.53 -38.50
C LYS A 313 0.45 -28.11 -39.07
N ASP A 314 1.64 -27.69 -39.52
CA ASP A 314 1.88 -26.38 -40.12
C ASP A 314 1.41 -26.34 -41.58
N THR A 315 0.44 -25.47 -41.84
CA THR A 315 -0.12 -25.24 -43.18
C THR A 315 0.68 -24.24 -44.00
N THR A 316 1.59 -23.49 -43.38
CA THR A 316 2.36 -22.41 -44.04
C THR A 316 3.70 -22.89 -44.58
N ASN A 317 4.14 -22.30 -45.69
CA ASN A 317 5.41 -22.67 -46.35
C ASN A 317 6.40 -21.51 -46.50
N SER A 318 5.93 -20.26 -46.47
CA SER A 318 6.77 -19.05 -46.57
C SER A 318 6.57 -18.10 -45.38
N GLU A 319 7.50 -17.14 -45.19
CA GLU A 319 7.34 -16.07 -44.19
C GLU A 319 6.07 -15.26 -44.45
N LYS A 320 5.79 -14.93 -45.71
CA LYS A 320 4.61 -14.16 -46.12
C LYS A 320 3.31 -14.85 -45.69
N GLU A 321 3.14 -16.12 -46.07
CA GLU A 321 1.96 -16.92 -45.68
C GLU A 321 1.81 -17.00 -44.15
N ALA A 322 2.93 -17.13 -43.43
CA ALA A 322 2.93 -17.19 -41.97
C ALA A 322 2.49 -15.86 -41.33
N VAL A 323 2.98 -14.72 -41.82
CA VAL A 323 2.60 -13.39 -41.34
C VAL A 323 1.11 -13.10 -41.63
N GLU A 324 0.63 -13.45 -42.82
CA GLU A 324 -0.79 -13.33 -43.19
C GLU A 324 -1.68 -14.22 -42.31
N PHE A 325 -1.25 -15.47 -42.06
CA PHE A 325 -1.95 -16.39 -41.18
C PHE A 325 -2.04 -15.84 -39.75
N ILE A 326 -0.95 -15.29 -39.22
CA ILE A 326 -0.93 -14.66 -37.89
C ILE A 326 -1.84 -13.43 -37.86
N TYR A 327 -1.80 -12.59 -38.89
CA TYR A 327 -2.66 -11.41 -38.99
C TYR A 327 -4.15 -11.80 -38.99
N PHE A 328 -4.51 -12.76 -39.84
CA PHE A 328 -5.88 -13.28 -39.92
C PHE A 328 -6.31 -13.85 -38.57
N GLN A 329 -5.44 -14.62 -37.92
CA GLN A 329 -5.74 -15.20 -36.63
C GLN A 329 -5.91 -14.12 -35.54
N LEU A 330 -5.18 -13.01 -35.59
CA LEU A 330 -5.29 -11.91 -34.61
C LEU A 330 -6.52 -11.03 -34.85
N ARG A 331 -6.83 -10.68 -36.11
CA ARG A 331 -7.88 -9.69 -36.45
C ARG A 331 -9.18 -10.29 -37.02
N ASN A 332 -9.23 -11.59 -37.30
CA ASN A 332 -10.31 -12.26 -38.03
C ASN A 332 -10.62 -11.59 -39.38
N ALA A 333 -9.63 -10.97 -40.02
CA ALA A 333 -9.74 -10.28 -41.29
C ALA A 333 -8.46 -10.49 -42.10
N LEU A 334 -8.57 -10.52 -43.42
CA LEU A 334 -7.40 -10.57 -44.30
C LEU A 334 -6.63 -9.24 -44.22
N PRO A 335 -5.29 -9.28 -44.32
CA PRO A 335 -4.49 -8.05 -44.34
C PRO A 335 -4.74 -7.27 -45.64
N PRO A 336 -4.74 -5.92 -45.58
CA PRO A 336 -4.85 -5.09 -46.78
C PRO A 336 -3.59 -5.19 -47.66
N ASP A 337 -2.42 -5.33 -47.03
CA ASP A 337 -1.11 -5.40 -47.67
C ASP A 337 -0.11 -6.12 -46.73
N GLU A 338 0.98 -6.64 -47.29
CA GLU A 338 2.01 -7.40 -46.55
C GLU A 338 2.73 -6.52 -45.52
N GLU A 339 3.01 -5.26 -45.85
CA GLU A 339 3.75 -4.34 -45.00
C GLU A 339 2.97 -4.01 -43.72
N THR A 340 1.65 -3.83 -43.84
CA THR A 340 0.73 -3.66 -42.71
C THR A 340 0.71 -4.91 -41.82
N ALA A 341 0.69 -6.11 -42.42
CA ALA A 341 0.68 -7.36 -41.68
C ALA A 341 2.00 -7.55 -40.90
N ARG A 342 3.14 -7.37 -41.58
CA ARG A 342 4.50 -7.45 -41.01
C ARG A 342 4.69 -6.39 -39.94
N GLY A 343 4.31 -5.14 -40.23
CA GLY A 343 4.41 -4.03 -39.31
C GLY A 343 3.57 -4.21 -38.04
N ILE A 344 2.42 -4.89 -38.10
CA ILE A 344 1.65 -5.23 -36.89
C ILE A 344 2.34 -6.33 -36.08
N PHE A 345 2.86 -7.37 -36.73
CA PHE A 345 3.60 -8.43 -36.06
C PHE A 345 4.87 -7.89 -35.37
N GLU A 346 5.66 -7.07 -36.05
CA GLU A 346 6.85 -6.43 -35.48
C GLU A 346 6.52 -5.54 -34.29
N LYS A 347 5.44 -4.76 -34.40
CA LYS A 347 4.95 -3.90 -33.32
C LYS A 347 4.47 -4.67 -32.09
N LEU A 348 4.16 -5.96 -32.19
CA LEU A 348 3.68 -6.75 -31.05
C LEU A 348 4.80 -7.18 -30.11
N PHE A 349 5.97 -7.57 -30.62
CA PHE A 349 7.03 -8.19 -29.79
C PHE A 349 8.41 -7.52 -29.93
N PHE A 350 8.69 -6.86 -31.04
CA PHE A 350 10.02 -6.35 -31.39
C PHE A 350 10.12 -4.81 -31.33
N SER A 351 8.99 -4.11 -31.18
CA SER A 351 8.97 -2.65 -30.98
C SER A 351 9.08 -2.26 -29.51
N ASP A 352 10.12 -1.50 -29.19
CA ASP A 352 10.38 -0.86 -27.89
C ASP A 352 9.22 0.00 -27.35
N LYS A 353 8.45 0.66 -28.23
CA LYS A 353 7.31 1.52 -27.84
C LYS A 353 6.13 0.72 -27.28
N ARG A 354 5.90 -0.48 -27.82
CA ARG A 354 4.72 -1.32 -27.56
C ARG A 354 5.02 -2.47 -26.61
N TYR A 355 6.22 -3.03 -26.68
CA TYR A 355 6.66 -4.20 -25.93
C TYR A 355 7.91 -3.88 -25.11
N ASP A 356 7.87 -4.21 -23.82
CA ASP A 356 8.95 -4.00 -22.88
C ASP A 356 8.95 -5.13 -21.84
N LEU A 357 10.07 -5.86 -21.74
CA LEU A 357 10.32 -6.85 -20.69
C LEU A 357 10.68 -6.19 -19.36
N GLY A 358 11.08 -4.92 -19.40
CA GLY A 358 11.72 -4.21 -18.29
C GLY A 358 13.10 -4.79 -17.97
N GLU A 359 13.80 -4.13 -17.05
CA GLU A 359 15.10 -4.61 -16.55
C GLU A 359 14.95 -5.96 -15.85
N VAL A 360 13.86 -6.14 -15.10
CA VAL A 360 13.57 -7.39 -14.40
C VAL A 360 13.36 -8.54 -15.37
N GLY A 361 12.53 -8.36 -16.41
CA GLY A 361 12.25 -9.43 -17.36
C GLY A 361 13.49 -9.86 -18.14
N ARG A 362 14.32 -8.90 -18.56
CA ARG A 362 15.60 -9.20 -19.21
C ARG A 362 16.56 -9.93 -18.28
N TYR A 363 16.74 -9.46 -17.05
CA TYR A 363 17.55 -10.14 -16.03
C TYR A 363 17.11 -11.59 -15.83
N ARG A 364 15.81 -11.83 -15.70
CA ARG A 364 15.25 -13.17 -15.47
C ARG A 364 15.45 -14.11 -16.65
N ILE A 365 15.21 -13.64 -17.88
CA ILE A 365 15.44 -14.45 -19.09
C ILE A 365 16.91 -14.82 -19.21
N ASN A 366 17.80 -13.83 -19.05
CA ASN A 366 19.25 -14.04 -19.10
C ASN A 366 19.71 -15.07 -18.07
N LYS A 367 19.27 -14.95 -16.81
CA LYS A 367 19.66 -15.87 -15.75
C LYS A 367 19.08 -17.27 -15.93
N LYS A 368 17.80 -17.37 -16.34
CA LYS A 368 17.11 -18.66 -16.51
C LYS A 368 17.64 -19.46 -17.70
N LEU A 369 17.96 -18.79 -18.80
CA LEU A 369 18.46 -19.42 -20.03
C LEU A 369 20.00 -19.41 -20.12
N ASN A 370 20.68 -18.81 -19.13
CA ASN A 370 22.13 -18.64 -19.06
C ASN A 370 22.71 -17.88 -20.28
N ILE A 371 22.12 -16.72 -20.58
CA ILE A 371 22.47 -15.84 -21.71
C ILE A 371 23.11 -14.54 -21.18
N ASN A 372 24.13 -14.03 -21.87
CA ASN A 372 24.84 -12.80 -21.52
C ASN A 372 24.37 -11.56 -22.31
N THR A 373 23.08 -11.49 -22.70
CA THR A 373 22.52 -10.35 -23.43
C THR A 373 22.54 -9.09 -22.58
N SER A 374 22.88 -7.93 -23.16
CA SER A 374 22.89 -6.65 -22.44
C SER A 374 21.53 -6.33 -21.80
N MET A 375 21.56 -5.82 -20.57
CA MET A 375 20.38 -5.32 -19.83
C MET A 375 19.68 -4.13 -20.52
N SER A 376 20.34 -3.48 -21.49
CA SER A 376 19.75 -2.40 -22.28
C SER A 376 18.71 -2.89 -23.30
N ILE A 377 18.78 -4.16 -23.73
CA ILE A 377 17.86 -4.73 -24.72
C ILE A 377 16.62 -5.25 -24.00
N LYS A 378 15.53 -4.49 -24.07
CA LYS A 378 14.30 -4.79 -23.31
C LYS A 378 13.18 -5.44 -24.14
N VAL A 379 13.36 -5.59 -25.45
CA VAL A 379 12.43 -6.34 -26.33
C VAL A 379 12.82 -7.80 -26.40
N LEU A 380 11.91 -8.69 -26.83
CA LEU A 380 12.27 -10.09 -27.08
C LEU A 380 13.19 -10.21 -28.30
N THR A 381 14.22 -11.05 -28.22
CA THR A 381 15.09 -11.38 -29.36
C THR A 381 14.71 -12.72 -29.97
N LYS A 382 15.10 -12.94 -31.23
CA LYS A 382 14.89 -14.22 -31.92
C LYS A 382 15.58 -15.38 -31.16
N GLU A 383 16.75 -15.11 -30.60
CA GLU A 383 17.52 -16.07 -29.80
C GLU A 383 16.80 -16.46 -28.51
N ASP A 384 16.18 -15.49 -27.81
CA ASP A 384 15.39 -15.76 -26.60
C ASP A 384 14.29 -16.78 -26.89
N ILE A 385 13.53 -16.59 -27.98
CA ILE A 385 12.41 -17.46 -28.36
C ILE A 385 12.88 -18.89 -28.61
N ILE A 386 13.99 -19.06 -29.33
CA ILE A 386 14.56 -20.37 -29.64
C ILE A 386 15.03 -21.08 -28.38
N LEU A 387 15.74 -20.37 -27.49
CA LEU A 387 16.25 -20.96 -26.25
C LEU A 387 15.11 -21.34 -25.31
N ILE A 388 14.02 -20.58 -25.27
CA ILE A 388 12.81 -20.93 -24.52
C ILE A 388 12.18 -22.22 -25.07
N ILE A 389 12.06 -22.35 -26.40
CA ILE A 389 11.54 -23.59 -27.02
C ILE A 389 12.46 -24.77 -26.70
N LYS A 390 13.78 -24.61 -26.81
CA LYS A 390 14.76 -25.65 -26.46
C LYS A 390 14.65 -26.06 -24.98
N TYR A 391 14.45 -25.11 -24.08
CA TYR A 391 14.25 -25.39 -22.66
C TYR A 391 12.94 -26.12 -22.40
N LEU A 392 11.84 -25.71 -23.05
CA LEU A 392 10.56 -26.41 -22.96
C LEU A 392 10.67 -27.87 -23.43
N ILE A 393 11.44 -28.15 -24.49
CA ILE A 393 11.68 -29.52 -24.95
C ILE A 393 12.49 -30.32 -23.91
N LYS A 394 13.50 -29.72 -23.27
CA LYS A 394 14.23 -30.37 -22.15
C LYS A 394 13.29 -30.71 -20.99
N LEU A 395 12.32 -29.85 -20.71
CA LEU A 395 11.30 -30.05 -19.68
C LEU A 395 10.38 -31.23 -20.01
N VAL A 396 9.88 -31.30 -21.25
CA VAL A 396 9.03 -32.42 -21.69
C VAL A 396 9.76 -33.76 -21.57
N ASN A 397 11.08 -33.76 -21.78
CA ASN A 397 11.93 -34.94 -21.65
C ASN A 397 12.44 -35.18 -20.21
N ASN A 398 11.89 -34.50 -19.19
CA ASN A 398 12.25 -34.62 -17.77
C ASN A 398 13.75 -34.36 -17.45
N LYS A 399 14.45 -33.59 -18.29
CA LYS A 399 15.86 -33.22 -18.05
C LYS A 399 16.01 -31.99 -17.16
N THR A 400 14.91 -31.28 -16.90
CA THR A 400 14.84 -30.06 -16.08
C THR A 400 13.60 -30.09 -15.20
N ILE A 401 13.63 -29.31 -14.12
CA ILE A 401 12.48 -29.14 -13.21
C ILE A 401 11.55 -28.02 -13.67
N VAL A 402 10.28 -28.13 -13.28
CA VAL A 402 9.22 -27.11 -13.47
C VAL A 402 9.47 -25.94 -12.52
N ASP A 403 9.09 -24.73 -12.94
CA ASP A 403 9.19 -23.55 -12.07
C ASP A 403 8.07 -23.52 -11.04
N ASP A 404 8.44 -23.27 -9.79
CA ASP A 404 7.47 -22.97 -8.74
C ASP A 404 7.04 -21.50 -8.83
N ILE A 405 5.80 -21.27 -9.26
CA ILE A 405 5.21 -19.94 -9.46
C ILE A 405 5.16 -19.12 -8.16
N ASP A 406 5.14 -19.79 -7.00
CA ASP A 406 4.94 -19.17 -5.70
C ASP A 406 6.26 -18.83 -5.01
N HIS A 407 7.38 -19.33 -5.54
CA HIS A 407 8.71 -18.91 -5.16
C HIS A 407 8.88 -17.38 -5.23
N LEU A 408 9.50 -16.77 -4.21
CA LEU A 408 9.68 -15.31 -4.17
C LEU A 408 10.66 -14.75 -5.21
N SER A 409 11.41 -15.60 -5.93
CA SER A 409 12.14 -15.16 -7.14
C SER A 409 11.22 -14.94 -8.35
N ASN A 410 10.05 -15.59 -8.33
CA ASN A 410 9.03 -15.50 -9.36
C ASN A 410 8.04 -14.37 -9.10
N ARG A 411 8.04 -13.80 -7.89
CA ARG A 411 7.18 -12.69 -7.46
C ARG A 411 8.02 -11.48 -7.09
N ARG A 412 7.52 -10.28 -7.40
CA ARG A 412 8.19 -9.03 -7.04
C ARG A 412 7.21 -8.06 -6.41
N VAL A 413 7.73 -7.15 -5.62
CA VAL A 413 6.97 -6.10 -4.96
C VAL A 413 7.02 -4.82 -5.79
N ARG A 414 5.85 -4.26 -6.10
CA ARG A 414 5.70 -2.90 -6.60
C ARG A 414 5.53 -1.96 -5.42
N THR A 415 6.55 -1.15 -5.20
CA THR A 415 6.54 -0.09 -4.19
C THR A 415 5.66 1.08 -4.63
N VAL A 416 5.41 2.02 -3.73
CA VAL A 416 4.61 3.22 -4.00
C VAL A 416 5.18 4.05 -5.16
N GLY A 417 6.50 4.19 -5.24
CA GLY A 417 7.17 4.94 -6.30
C GLY A 417 6.95 4.34 -7.68
N GLU A 418 7.07 3.01 -7.81
CA GLU A 418 6.81 2.33 -9.10
C GLU A 418 5.32 2.38 -9.47
N GLN A 419 4.42 2.22 -8.50
CA GLN A 419 2.98 2.35 -8.75
C GLN A 419 2.63 3.75 -9.26
N LEU A 420 3.19 4.80 -8.63
CA LEU A 420 3.03 6.18 -9.10
C LEU A 420 3.64 6.35 -10.49
N SER A 421 4.87 5.89 -10.73
CA SER A 421 5.54 5.93 -12.03
C SER A 421 4.66 5.40 -13.15
N ASN A 422 3.99 4.25 -12.93
CA ASN A 422 3.06 3.69 -13.90
C ASN A 422 1.84 4.58 -14.16
N GLN A 423 1.26 5.19 -13.11
CA GLN A 423 0.13 6.12 -13.27
C GLN A 423 0.54 7.42 -13.96
N PHE A 424 1.71 7.96 -13.64
CA PHE A 424 2.30 9.10 -14.32
C PHE A 424 2.56 8.78 -15.80
N GLY A 425 3.06 7.59 -16.11
CA GLY A 425 3.27 7.14 -17.49
C GLY A 425 1.97 7.10 -18.29
N VAL A 426 0.87 6.58 -17.71
CA VAL A 426 -0.45 6.59 -18.35
C VAL A 426 -0.98 8.02 -18.53
N GLY A 427 -0.81 8.89 -17.52
CA GLY A 427 -1.22 10.29 -17.58
C GLY A 427 -0.46 11.10 -18.64
N LEU A 428 0.87 10.95 -18.68
CA LEU A 428 1.74 11.63 -19.63
C LEU A 428 1.56 11.09 -21.05
N ALA A 429 1.32 9.79 -21.24
CA ALA A 429 1.02 9.24 -22.58
C ALA A 429 -0.29 9.81 -23.15
N ARG A 430 -1.32 10.02 -22.31
CA ARG A 430 -2.57 10.70 -22.71
C ARG A 430 -2.31 12.17 -23.04
N MET A 431 -1.53 12.86 -22.21
CA MET A 431 -1.15 14.25 -22.44
C MET A 431 -0.36 14.41 -23.74
N ALA A 432 0.63 13.54 -23.99
CA ALA A 432 1.47 13.56 -25.18
C ALA A 432 0.65 13.39 -26.47
N ARG A 433 -0.39 12.55 -26.44
CA ARG A 433 -1.34 12.43 -27.54
C ARG A 433 -2.10 13.74 -27.79
N THR A 434 -2.62 14.38 -26.73
CA THR A 434 -3.32 15.67 -26.84
C THR A 434 -2.40 16.79 -27.31
N ILE A 435 -1.14 16.81 -26.87
CA ILE A 435 -0.12 17.77 -27.32
C ILE A 435 0.10 17.58 -28.82
N ARG A 436 0.36 16.35 -29.28
CA ARG A 436 0.56 16.06 -30.72
C ARG A 436 -0.65 16.47 -31.56
N GLU A 437 -1.86 16.14 -31.12
CA GLU A 437 -3.09 16.55 -31.82
C GLU A 437 -3.24 18.08 -31.88
N ARG A 438 -2.83 18.82 -30.84
CA ARG A 438 -2.87 20.30 -30.82
C ARG A 438 -1.78 20.95 -31.66
N MET A 439 -0.59 20.36 -31.73
CA MET A 439 0.50 20.85 -32.59
C MET A 439 0.06 20.81 -34.06
N ASN A 440 -0.44 19.65 -34.53
CA ASN A 440 -0.91 19.49 -35.91
C ASN A 440 -2.08 20.43 -36.29
N VAL A 441 -2.91 20.88 -35.33
CA VAL A 441 -4.04 21.79 -35.59
C VAL A 441 -3.59 23.25 -35.69
N ARG A 442 -2.48 23.61 -35.04
CA ARG A 442 -2.02 24.99 -34.87
C ARG A 442 -0.80 25.34 -35.72
N ASP A 443 -0.52 24.57 -36.77
CA ASP A 443 0.63 24.76 -37.68
C ASP A 443 0.83 26.20 -38.20
N ASN A 444 -0.22 27.04 -38.22
CA ASN A 444 -0.17 28.41 -38.75
C ASN A 444 -0.14 29.53 -37.68
N GLU A 445 -0.06 29.21 -36.37
CA GLU A 445 -0.04 30.20 -35.28
C GLU A 445 1.26 30.12 -34.45
N VAL A 446 1.74 31.25 -33.92
CA VAL A 446 2.81 31.24 -32.89
C VAL A 446 2.19 30.82 -31.56
N PHE A 447 2.47 29.59 -31.11
CA PHE A 447 1.98 29.05 -29.84
C PHE A 447 3.11 28.77 -28.84
N THR A 448 2.80 28.86 -27.55
CA THR A 448 3.74 28.57 -26.47
C THR A 448 3.54 27.15 -25.91
N PRO A 449 4.53 26.57 -25.20
CA PRO A 449 4.36 25.29 -24.51
C PRO A 449 3.15 25.23 -23.57
N THR A 450 2.79 26.36 -22.94
CA THR A 450 1.65 26.46 -22.02
C THR A 450 0.31 26.24 -22.73
N ASP A 451 0.18 26.67 -23.98
CA ASP A 451 -1.07 26.54 -24.75
C ASP A 451 -1.34 25.10 -25.19
N LEU A 452 -0.29 24.31 -25.38
CA LEU A 452 -0.38 22.91 -25.80
C LEU A 452 -0.83 21.99 -24.66
N ILE A 453 -0.56 22.35 -23.41
CA ILE A 453 -0.68 21.45 -22.27
C ILE A 453 -1.98 21.67 -21.51
N ASN A 454 -2.63 20.57 -21.10
CA ASN A 454 -3.79 20.60 -20.21
C ASN A 454 -3.51 19.81 -18.93
N ALA A 455 -3.28 20.52 -17.82
CA ALA A 455 -3.00 19.95 -16.51
C ALA A 455 -4.08 18.99 -15.97
N LYS A 456 -5.34 19.10 -16.42
CA LYS A 456 -6.43 18.21 -15.97
C LYS A 456 -6.23 16.76 -16.41
N THR A 457 -5.56 16.53 -17.54
CA THR A 457 -5.35 15.19 -18.11
C THR A 457 -4.53 14.30 -17.18
N LEU A 458 -3.45 14.84 -16.61
CA LEU A 458 -2.60 14.16 -15.64
C LEU A 458 -3.27 14.07 -14.26
N SER A 459 -3.77 15.21 -13.76
CA SER A 459 -4.37 15.29 -12.41
C SER A 459 -5.55 14.32 -12.24
N SER A 460 -6.36 14.11 -13.28
CA SER A 460 -7.50 13.18 -13.24
C SER A 460 -7.07 11.72 -13.03
N VAL A 461 -5.98 11.27 -13.65
CA VAL A 461 -5.47 9.90 -13.51
C VAL A 461 -4.93 9.67 -12.10
N ILE A 462 -4.15 10.62 -11.59
CA ILE A 462 -3.56 10.55 -10.25
C ILE A 462 -4.64 10.61 -9.16
N ASN A 463 -5.61 11.52 -9.28
CA ASN A 463 -6.72 11.59 -8.32
C ASN A 463 -7.59 10.32 -8.34
N SER A 464 -7.77 9.70 -9.51
CA SER A 464 -8.47 8.42 -9.61
C SER A 464 -7.71 7.30 -8.90
N PHE A 465 -6.37 7.24 -9.04
CA PHE A 465 -5.53 6.28 -8.34
C PHE A 465 -5.66 6.42 -6.82
N PHE A 466 -5.45 7.63 -6.28
CA PHE A 466 -5.52 7.83 -4.83
C PHE A 466 -6.94 7.71 -4.27
N GLY A 467 -7.97 8.04 -5.06
CA GLY A 467 -9.37 8.03 -4.65
C GLY A 467 -10.03 6.65 -4.68
N THR A 468 -9.87 5.90 -5.78
CA THR A 468 -10.66 4.69 -6.09
C THR A 468 -9.87 3.39 -6.12
N ASN A 469 -8.54 3.43 -6.24
CA ASN A 469 -7.75 2.19 -6.32
C ASN A 469 -7.79 1.44 -4.98
N ALA A 470 -8.01 0.12 -5.04
CA ALA A 470 -8.02 -0.76 -3.88
C ALA A 470 -6.69 -0.79 -3.08
N LEU A 471 -5.57 -0.40 -3.69
CA LEU A 471 -4.27 -0.29 -3.03
C LEU A 471 -4.10 1.02 -2.23
N SER A 472 -4.89 2.07 -2.54
CA SER A 472 -4.93 3.32 -1.77
C SER A 472 -6.02 3.20 -0.70
N GLN A 473 -5.61 2.80 0.50
CA GLN A 473 -6.53 2.47 1.60
C GLN A 473 -6.53 3.56 2.66
N PHE A 474 -7.66 3.74 3.36
CA PHE A 474 -7.69 4.56 4.58
C PHE A 474 -6.71 3.98 5.61
N MET A 475 -5.94 4.85 6.25
CA MET A 475 -4.97 4.39 7.24
C MET A 475 -5.69 3.80 8.47
N ASP A 476 -5.20 2.63 8.89
CA ASP A 476 -5.54 1.99 10.16
C ASP A 476 -4.77 2.73 11.28
N GLN A 477 -5.44 3.66 11.97
CA GLN A 477 -4.90 4.55 13.00
C GLN A 477 -5.47 4.26 14.39
N THR A 478 -5.78 2.99 14.66
CA THR A 478 -6.24 2.63 15.99
C THR A 478 -5.13 2.86 17.03
N ASN A 479 -3.88 2.53 16.71
CA ASN A 479 -2.71 2.76 17.55
C ASN A 479 -1.43 2.79 16.69
N PRO A 480 -0.25 3.20 17.22
CA PRO A 480 0.99 3.29 16.44
C PRO A 480 1.42 1.99 15.75
N LEU A 481 1.18 0.84 16.38
CA LEU A 481 1.50 -0.47 15.79
C LEU A 481 0.65 -0.75 14.56
N SER A 482 -0.64 -0.41 14.62
CA SER A 482 -1.57 -0.55 13.49
C SER A 482 -1.10 0.28 12.28
N GLU A 483 -0.60 1.50 12.52
CA GLU A 483 -0.08 2.36 11.46
C GLU A 483 1.16 1.77 10.79
N ILE A 484 2.16 1.35 11.57
CA ILE A 484 3.42 0.81 11.03
C ILE A 484 3.18 -0.48 10.26
N THR A 485 2.41 -1.41 10.83
CA THR A 485 2.10 -2.69 10.17
C THR A 485 1.33 -2.48 8.86
N HIS A 486 0.42 -1.49 8.80
CA HIS A 486 -0.28 -1.17 7.56
C HIS A 486 0.66 -0.59 6.49
N LYS A 487 1.61 0.28 6.86
CA LYS A 487 2.60 0.86 5.93
C LYS A 487 3.56 -0.19 5.35
N ARG A 488 3.82 -1.27 6.09
CA ARG A 488 4.66 -2.42 5.69
C ARG A 488 3.88 -3.60 5.11
N ARG A 489 2.57 -3.43 4.89
CA ARG A 489 1.70 -4.47 4.35
C ARG A 489 2.01 -4.71 2.87
N ILE A 490 1.99 -5.98 2.48
CA ILE A 490 2.09 -6.44 1.10
C ILE A 490 0.79 -7.12 0.71
N SER A 491 0.23 -6.74 -0.44
CA SER A 491 -0.99 -7.35 -0.98
C SER A 491 -0.73 -8.01 -2.33
N ALA A 492 -1.17 -9.26 -2.48
CA ALA A 492 -1.23 -9.93 -3.78
C ALA A 492 -2.44 -9.49 -4.63
N LEU A 493 -3.32 -8.66 -4.06
CA LEU A 493 -4.53 -8.15 -4.71
C LEU A 493 -4.24 -6.87 -5.53
N GLY A 494 -5.22 -6.42 -6.29
CA GLY A 494 -5.14 -5.16 -7.05
C GLY A 494 -4.81 -5.35 -8.53
N PRO A 495 -4.65 -4.25 -9.29
CA PRO A 495 -4.46 -4.30 -10.74
C PRO A 495 -3.16 -5.03 -11.12
N GLY A 496 -3.26 -6.04 -11.99
CA GLY A 496 -2.12 -6.91 -12.36
C GLY A 496 -1.77 -8.00 -11.34
N GLY A 497 -2.44 -8.02 -10.18
CA GLY A 497 -2.36 -9.08 -9.18
C GLY A 497 -3.46 -10.13 -9.32
N LEU A 498 -3.74 -10.82 -8.22
CA LEU A 498 -4.78 -11.86 -8.15
C LEU A 498 -6.11 -11.27 -7.65
N SER A 499 -7.22 -11.91 -8.03
CA SER A 499 -8.52 -11.69 -7.38
C SER A 499 -8.77 -12.78 -6.34
N ARG A 500 -9.62 -12.49 -5.34
CA ARG A 500 -9.94 -13.44 -4.25
C ARG A 500 -10.47 -14.78 -4.77
N GLU A 501 -11.30 -14.73 -5.81
CA GLU A 501 -11.95 -15.89 -6.43
C GLU A 501 -11.00 -16.72 -7.30
N ARG A 502 -10.00 -16.06 -7.92
CA ARG A 502 -9.01 -16.75 -8.77
C ARG A 502 -7.82 -17.28 -7.98
N ALA A 503 -7.62 -16.81 -6.75
CA ALA A 503 -6.52 -17.24 -5.90
C ALA A 503 -6.83 -18.63 -5.31
N GLY A 504 -6.15 -19.64 -5.86
CA GLY A 504 -6.18 -21.01 -5.36
C GLY A 504 -5.48 -21.19 -4.02
N PHE A 505 -5.43 -22.44 -3.55
CA PHE A 505 -4.80 -22.81 -2.28
C PHE A 505 -3.28 -22.56 -2.28
N GLU A 506 -2.58 -22.94 -3.36
CA GLU A 506 -1.12 -22.85 -3.50
C GLU A 506 -0.59 -21.45 -3.16
N VAL A 507 -1.21 -20.41 -3.73
CA VAL A 507 -0.79 -19.01 -3.54
C VAL A 507 -1.00 -18.52 -2.09
N ARG A 508 -1.92 -19.14 -1.34
CA ARG A 508 -2.24 -18.76 0.04
C ARG A 508 -1.37 -19.48 1.05
N ASP A 509 -0.68 -20.54 0.63
CA ASP A 509 0.14 -21.36 1.50
C ASP A 509 1.47 -20.68 1.84
N VAL A 510 2.13 -21.17 2.89
CA VAL A 510 3.42 -20.69 3.34
C VAL A 510 4.53 -21.41 2.59
N HIS A 511 5.27 -20.66 1.78
CA HIS A 511 6.41 -21.17 1.03
C HIS A 511 7.74 -20.97 1.81
N TYR A 512 8.71 -21.89 1.69
CA TYR A 512 9.97 -21.83 2.45
C TYR A 512 10.79 -20.55 2.19
N THR A 513 10.71 -19.98 0.99
CA THR A 513 11.34 -18.69 0.66
C THR A 513 10.80 -17.49 1.42
N HIS A 514 9.63 -17.61 2.06
CA HIS A 514 9.10 -16.56 2.93
C HIS A 514 10.01 -16.29 4.13
N TYR A 515 10.88 -17.25 4.49
CA TYR A 515 11.83 -17.13 5.59
C TYR A 515 12.62 -15.81 5.52
N GLY A 516 12.53 -15.01 6.59
CA GLY A 516 13.24 -13.73 6.68
C GLY A 516 12.70 -12.60 5.79
N ARG A 517 11.66 -12.85 4.98
CA ARG A 517 11.14 -11.93 3.96
C ARG A 517 9.69 -11.54 4.22
N LEU A 518 8.79 -12.52 4.25
CA LEU A 518 7.38 -12.36 4.54
C LEU A 518 7.04 -13.11 5.82
N CYS A 519 6.33 -12.45 6.74
CA CYS A 519 5.93 -13.09 7.97
C CYS A 519 4.90 -14.18 7.69
N THR A 520 5.14 -15.36 8.23
CA THR A 520 4.28 -16.54 8.09
C THR A 520 3.13 -16.58 9.09
N ILE A 521 3.15 -15.70 10.11
CA ILE A 521 2.18 -15.64 11.20
C ILE A 521 1.18 -14.49 10.98
N GLU A 522 1.65 -13.30 10.60
CA GLU A 522 0.79 -12.12 10.49
C GLU A 522 0.08 -12.06 9.12
N THR A 523 -1.16 -12.55 9.10
CA THR A 523 -2.08 -12.40 7.97
C THR A 523 -3.53 -12.22 8.48
N PRO A 524 -4.41 -11.51 7.75
CA PRO A 524 -5.81 -11.42 8.12
C PRO A 524 -6.52 -12.79 8.08
N GLU A 525 -7.35 -13.05 9.08
CA GLU A 525 -8.26 -14.20 9.07
C GLU A 525 -9.35 -14.03 7.98
N GLY A 526 -9.86 -15.15 7.46
CA GLY A 526 -10.98 -15.18 6.51
C GLY A 526 -10.54 -15.15 5.03
N PRO A 527 -11.29 -14.50 4.13
CA PRO A 527 -11.12 -14.67 2.68
C PRO A 527 -9.79 -14.11 2.13
N ASN A 528 -9.09 -13.28 2.91
CA ASN A 528 -7.81 -12.66 2.52
C ASN A 528 -6.57 -13.40 3.07
N ILE A 529 -6.75 -14.53 3.76
CA ILE A 529 -5.64 -15.32 4.29
C ILE A 529 -4.63 -15.66 3.19
N GLY A 530 -3.34 -15.41 3.47
CA GLY A 530 -2.22 -15.64 2.55
C GLY A 530 -2.10 -14.65 1.39
N LEU A 531 -3.13 -13.84 1.12
CA LEU A 531 -3.13 -12.81 0.06
C LEU A 531 -2.66 -11.44 0.56
N ILE A 532 -2.72 -11.25 1.88
CA ILE A 532 -2.19 -10.07 2.56
C ILE A 532 -1.20 -10.56 3.61
N SER A 533 0.03 -10.08 3.50
CA SER A 533 1.13 -10.50 4.35
C SER A 533 1.90 -9.27 4.83
N SER A 534 2.63 -9.42 5.93
CA SER A 534 3.47 -8.38 6.51
C SER A 534 4.94 -8.67 6.22
N LEU A 535 5.75 -7.63 5.99
CA LEU A 535 7.20 -7.79 5.85
C LEU A 535 7.83 -8.19 7.18
N CYS A 536 8.84 -9.06 7.11
CA CYS A 536 9.67 -9.36 8.28
C CYS A 536 10.46 -8.13 8.75
N VAL A 537 10.94 -8.18 9.99
CA VAL A 537 11.59 -7.01 10.65
C VAL A 537 12.80 -6.48 9.86
N TYR A 538 13.65 -7.37 9.35
CA TYR A 538 14.88 -7.00 8.61
C TYR A 538 14.74 -7.03 7.08
N ALA A 539 13.57 -7.41 6.57
CA ALA A 539 13.36 -7.54 5.13
C ALA A 539 13.51 -6.18 4.44
N GLN A 540 14.22 -6.18 3.31
CA GLN A 540 14.39 -5.02 2.42
C GLN A 540 13.95 -5.36 1.01
N ILE A 541 13.72 -4.33 0.20
CA ILE A 541 13.37 -4.49 -1.22
C ILE A 541 14.50 -3.89 -2.03
N ASN A 542 15.04 -4.66 -2.96
CA ASN A 542 16.08 -4.20 -3.87
C ASN A 542 15.51 -3.37 -5.02
N ASN A 543 16.38 -2.79 -5.85
CA ASN A 543 15.98 -1.92 -6.96
C ASN A 543 15.14 -2.65 -8.03
N LEU A 544 15.24 -3.98 -8.13
CA LEU A 544 14.45 -4.81 -9.05
C LEU A 544 13.06 -5.17 -8.48
N GLY A 545 12.84 -4.90 -7.19
CA GLY A 545 11.60 -5.20 -6.47
C GLY A 545 11.56 -6.60 -5.84
N PHE A 546 12.68 -7.32 -5.75
CA PHE A 546 12.75 -8.57 -5.00
C PHE A 546 12.96 -8.31 -3.51
N ILE A 547 12.39 -9.17 -2.67
CA ILE A 547 12.53 -9.09 -1.21
C ILE A 547 13.82 -9.81 -0.81
N GLU A 548 14.66 -9.11 -0.08
CA GLU A 548 15.94 -9.61 0.41
C GLU A 548 15.94 -9.68 1.93
N THR A 549 16.75 -10.60 2.45
CA THR A 549 16.95 -10.77 3.89
C THR A 549 18.45 -10.85 4.19
N PRO A 550 18.91 -10.32 5.32
CA PRO A 550 20.34 -10.21 5.58
C PRO A 550 20.92 -11.45 6.27
N TYR A 551 22.17 -11.79 5.95
CA TYR A 551 22.92 -12.92 6.49
C TYR A 551 24.36 -12.54 6.79
N ARG A 552 25.03 -13.31 7.65
CA ARG A 552 26.48 -13.22 7.87
C ARG A 552 27.21 -14.39 7.23
N ASN A 553 28.37 -14.11 6.66
CA ASN A 553 29.25 -15.12 6.10
C ASN A 553 29.90 -15.96 7.21
N VAL A 554 30.05 -17.25 6.93
CA VAL A 554 30.80 -18.19 7.75
C VAL A 554 32.02 -18.64 6.97
N ILE A 555 33.22 -18.42 7.52
CA ILE A 555 34.49 -18.83 6.92
C ILE A 555 35.10 -19.92 7.80
N LYS A 556 35.18 -21.14 7.27
CA LYS A 556 35.76 -22.31 7.96
C LYS A 556 35.18 -22.54 9.37
N GLY A 557 33.85 -22.45 9.51
CA GLY A 557 33.15 -22.66 10.77
C GLY A 557 33.24 -21.51 11.79
N SER A 558 33.77 -20.35 11.38
CA SER A 558 33.76 -19.11 12.17
C SER A 558 32.94 -18.04 11.47
N ILE A 559 32.10 -17.35 12.23
CA ILE A 559 31.27 -16.24 11.73
C ILE A 559 32.17 -15.02 11.48
N ASP A 560 32.01 -14.38 10.33
CA ASP A 560 32.68 -13.14 10.01
C ASP A 560 31.94 -11.94 10.61
N TYR A 561 32.48 -11.38 11.69
CA TYR A 561 31.98 -10.14 12.30
C TYR A 561 32.68 -8.87 11.77
N SER A 562 33.68 -9.00 10.90
CA SER A 562 34.47 -7.87 10.40
C SER A 562 33.78 -7.15 9.23
N HIS A 563 33.06 -7.89 8.39
CA HIS A 563 32.31 -7.34 7.26
C HIS A 563 30.84 -7.07 7.61
N LYS A 564 30.22 -6.14 6.86
CA LYS A 564 28.78 -5.89 6.96
C LYS A 564 28.00 -7.12 6.46
N PRO A 565 26.80 -7.38 7.00
CA PRO A 565 25.97 -8.47 6.50
C PRO A 565 25.60 -8.28 5.03
N ILE A 566 25.45 -9.40 4.34
CA ILE A 566 25.03 -9.44 2.93
C ILE A 566 23.52 -9.64 2.86
N TYR A 567 22.85 -8.91 1.99
CA TYR A 567 21.43 -9.11 1.70
C TYR A 567 21.31 -10.04 0.50
N LEU A 568 20.51 -11.10 0.63
CA LEU A 568 20.31 -12.08 -0.43
C LEU A 568 18.84 -12.14 -0.83
N SER A 569 18.58 -12.18 -2.13
CA SER A 569 17.29 -12.51 -2.71
C SER A 569 16.99 -14.00 -2.56
N ALA A 570 15.72 -14.40 -2.77
CA ALA A 570 15.33 -15.81 -2.61
C ALA A 570 16.09 -16.74 -3.56
N GLU A 571 16.43 -16.27 -4.77
CA GLU A 571 17.16 -17.04 -5.77
C GLU A 571 18.65 -17.20 -5.43
N GLU A 572 19.29 -16.17 -4.85
CA GLU A 572 20.70 -16.23 -4.43
C GLU A 572 20.92 -17.11 -3.19
N GLU A 573 19.85 -17.39 -2.47
CA GLU A 573 19.84 -18.22 -1.27
C GLU A 573 19.79 -19.72 -1.56
N GLU A 574 19.24 -20.15 -2.71
CA GLU A 574 18.90 -21.55 -3.00
C GLU A 574 20.08 -22.54 -2.87
N ASP A 575 21.29 -22.11 -3.24
CA ASP A 575 22.50 -22.95 -3.22
C ASP A 575 23.33 -22.78 -1.92
N LYS A 576 22.79 -22.11 -0.90
CA LYS A 576 23.50 -21.81 0.36
C LYS A 576 22.99 -22.67 1.51
N ILE A 577 23.94 -23.03 2.39
CA ILE A 577 23.67 -23.80 3.61
C ILE A 577 23.72 -22.81 4.77
N ILE A 578 22.58 -22.64 5.46
CA ILE A 578 22.36 -21.53 6.39
C ILE A 578 22.10 -22.06 7.79
N ALA A 579 22.91 -21.64 8.75
CA ALA A 579 22.72 -21.94 10.17
C ALA A 579 21.72 -20.99 10.84
N GLN A 580 21.03 -21.50 11.87
CA GLN A 580 20.05 -20.74 12.64
C GLN A 580 20.71 -19.71 13.56
N ALA A 581 20.06 -18.57 13.78
CA ALA A 581 20.54 -17.51 14.69
C ALA A 581 20.77 -17.99 16.13
N SER A 582 19.95 -18.94 16.62
CA SER A 582 20.03 -19.49 17.98
C SER A 582 21.14 -20.53 18.18
N THR A 583 21.96 -20.78 17.15
CA THR A 583 23.08 -21.72 17.25
C THR A 583 24.12 -21.19 18.24
N LEU A 584 24.52 -22.04 19.19
CA LEU A 584 25.53 -21.68 20.19
C LEU A 584 26.90 -21.41 19.53
N VAL A 585 27.38 -20.19 19.73
CA VAL A 585 28.66 -19.69 19.22
C VAL A 585 29.53 -19.23 20.39
N SER A 586 30.84 -19.40 20.24
CA SER A 586 31.84 -18.86 21.17
C SER A 586 31.97 -17.33 21.01
N ASP A 587 32.59 -16.66 21.97
CA ASP A 587 32.82 -15.21 21.91
C ASP A 587 33.69 -14.80 20.71
N THR A 588 34.49 -15.71 20.15
CA THR A 588 35.28 -15.50 18.93
C THR A 588 34.49 -15.73 17.64
N GLY A 589 33.23 -16.18 17.72
CA GLY A 589 32.36 -16.44 16.58
C GLY A 589 32.44 -17.86 16.01
N GLN A 590 33.21 -18.76 16.63
CA GLN A 590 33.29 -20.16 16.20
C GLN A 590 32.10 -20.98 16.73
N PHE A 591 31.54 -21.86 15.90
CA PHE A 591 30.51 -22.80 16.33
C PHE A 591 31.02 -23.77 17.40
N VAL A 592 30.29 -23.85 18.52
CA VAL A 592 30.66 -24.69 19.67
C VAL A 592 30.47 -26.17 19.36
N ARG A 593 29.42 -26.52 18.61
CA ARG A 593 29.13 -27.90 18.20
C ARG A 593 29.82 -28.21 16.87
N GLU A 594 30.36 -29.42 16.72
CA GLU A 594 30.95 -29.88 15.45
C GLU A 594 29.91 -30.06 14.35
N LYS A 595 28.71 -30.51 14.74
CA LYS A 595 27.55 -30.66 13.85
C LYS A 595 26.49 -29.62 14.18
N VAL A 596 26.04 -28.89 13.17
CA VAL A 596 25.11 -27.78 13.29
C VAL A 596 23.83 -28.10 12.52
N LYS A 597 22.68 -27.72 13.08
CA LYS A 597 21.40 -27.79 12.37
C LYS A 597 21.34 -26.63 11.38
N VAL A 598 21.14 -26.95 10.12
CA VAL A 598 21.15 -25.97 9.04
C VAL A 598 19.89 -26.12 8.19
N ARG A 599 19.61 -25.07 7.43
CA ARG A 599 18.59 -25.05 6.39
C ARG A 599 19.26 -25.14 5.03
N TYR A 600 18.71 -25.98 4.16
CA TYR A 600 19.08 -26.08 2.76
C TYR A 600 17.79 -26.24 1.95
N GLN A 601 17.41 -25.18 1.21
CA GLN A 601 16.12 -25.10 0.52
C GLN A 601 14.94 -25.35 1.47
N ALA A 602 14.13 -26.38 1.22
CA ALA A 602 13.00 -26.79 2.05
C ALA A 602 13.37 -27.80 3.15
N ASP A 603 14.61 -28.30 3.16
CA ASP A 603 15.09 -29.32 4.10
C ASP A 603 15.92 -28.74 5.25
N TYR A 604 16.01 -29.50 6.34
CA TYR A 604 16.71 -29.12 7.58
C TYR A 604 17.79 -30.14 8.00
N PRO A 605 18.85 -30.34 7.21
CA PRO A 605 19.88 -31.31 7.52
C PRO A 605 20.77 -30.89 8.70
N ILE A 606 21.55 -31.85 9.21
CA ILE A 606 22.61 -31.61 10.21
C ILE A 606 23.95 -31.80 9.49
N THR A 607 24.71 -30.72 9.33
CA THR A 607 25.98 -30.72 8.58
C THR A 607 27.16 -30.42 9.51
N PRO A 608 28.39 -30.79 9.12
CA PRO A 608 29.61 -30.30 9.77
C PRO A 608 29.70 -28.77 9.69
N ARG A 609 30.25 -28.15 10.74
CA ARG A 609 30.35 -26.68 10.85
C ARG A 609 31.19 -26.04 9.72
N GLU A 610 32.08 -26.80 9.09
CA GLU A 610 32.94 -26.32 8.00
C GLU A 610 32.19 -26.15 6.67
N GLU A 611 31.06 -26.86 6.48
CA GLU A 611 30.21 -26.77 5.27
C GLU A 611 29.17 -25.65 5.35
N VAL A 612 29.03 -25.01 6.51
CA VAL A 612 28.09 -23.90 6.72
C VAL A 612 28.60 -22.66 5.98
N HIS A 613 27.77 -22.13 5.09
CA HIS A 613 28.11 -20.94 4.29
C HIS A 613 27.69 -19.65 4.99
N LEU A 614 26.51 -19.63 5.60
CA LEU A 614 25.87 -18.44 6.15
C LEU A 614 25.23 -18.71 7.51
N ILE A 615 24.95 -17.66 8.27
CA ILE A 615 24.12 -17.69 9.47
C ILE A 615 23.13 -16.53 9.49
N ASP A 616 21.93 -16.78 10.02
CA ASP A 616 20.93 -15.75 10.29
C ASP A 616 21.46 -14.68 11.28
N ILE A 617 20.89 -13.47 11.23
CA ILE A 617 21.36 -12.35 12.05
C ILE A 617 20.70 -12.33 13.42
N ALA A 618 19.40 -12.59 13.47
CA ALA A 618 18.60 -12.51 14.67
C ALA A 618 17.46 -13.54 14.64
N PRO A 619 17.09 -14.13 15.78
CA PRO A 619 15.97 -15.09 15.84
C PRO A 619 14.63 -14.49 15.38
N ASN A 620 14.42 -13.18 15.61
CA ASN A 620 13.20 -12.49 15.19
C ASN A 620 13.17 -12.09 13.71
N GLN A 621 14.22 -12.41 12.94
CA GLN A 621 14.28 -12.15 11.50
C GLN A 621 13.14 -12.81 10.73
N ILE A 622 12.59 -13.92 11.22
CA ILE A 622 11.50 -14.67 10.57
C ILE A 622 10.11 -14.07 10.79
N ALA A 623 9.96 -13.16 11.74
CA ALA A 623 8.68 -12.62 12.17
C ALA A 623 8.47 -11.19 11.68
N SER A 624 7.22 -10.73 11.68
CA SER A 624 6.88 -9.32 11.49
C SER A 624 7.08 -8.53 12.80
N ILE A 625 6.90 -7.21 12.72
CA ILE A 625 6.95 -6.33 13.87
C ILE A 625 5.89 -6.71 14.92
N ALA A 626 4.65 -6.96 14.50
CA ALA A 626 3.57 -7.31 15.43
C ALA A 626 3.82 -8.66 16.11
N ALA A 627 4.22 -9.69 15.34
CA ALA A 627 4.55 -10.99 15.93
C ALA A 627 5.76 -10.91 16.87
N SER A 628 6.74 -10.06 16.56
CA SER A 628 7.93 -9.85 17.40
C SER A 628 7.66 -9.11 18.72
N LEU A 629 6.45 -8.58 18.94
CA LEU A 629 6.02 -7.96 20.20
C LEU A 629 5.38 -8.94 21.19
N ILE A 630 5.17 -10.20 20.78
CA ILE A 630 4.61 -11.25 21.63
C ILE A 630 5.76 -11.91 22.39
N PRO A 631 5.87 -11.73 23.72
CA PRO A 631 6.87 -12.46 24.51
C PRO A 631 6.55 -13.95 24.49
N PHE A 632 7.55 -14.83 24.66
CA PHE A 632 7.33 -16.29 24.74
C PHE A 632 6.57 -16.88 23.53
N LEU A 633 6.73 -16.28 22.35
CA LEU A 633 6.06 -16.71 21.12
C LEU A 633 6.35 -18.19 20.78
N GLU A 634 7.54 -18.67 21.13
CA GLU A 634 7.96 -20.06 20.97
C GLU A 634 7.11 -21.10 21.75
N HIS A 635 6.27 -20.63 22.68
CA HIS A 635 5.38 -21.46 23.51
C HIS A 635 3.90 -21.34 23.11
N ASP A 636 3.60 -20.62 22.03
CA ASP A 636 2.25 -20.45 21.51
C ASP A 636 2.04 -21.19 20.19
N ASP A 637 0.85 -21.76 19.99
CA ASP A 637 0.41 -22.23 18.68
C ASP A 637 0.38 -21.08 17.67
N ALA A 638 0.77 -21.36 16.43
CA ALA A 638 0.87 -20.35 15.37
C ALA A 638 -0.46 -19.63 15.09
N ASN A 639 -1.60 -20.32 15.21
CA ASN A 639 -2.90 -19.67 15.02
C ASN A 639 -3.19 -18.67 16.15
N ARG A 640 -2.75 -18.96 17.38
CA ARG A 640 -2.89 -18.03 18.52
C ARG A 640 -1.99 -16.83 18.37
N ALA A 641 -0.75 -17.03 17.90
CA ALA A 641 0.15 -15.94 17.56
C ALA A 641 -0.43 -15.04 16.44
N LEU A 642 -1.04 -15.63 15.40
CA LEU A 642 -1.73 -14.89 14.33
C LEU A 642 -2.84 -14.02 14.92
N MET A 643 -3.70 -14.59 15.76
CA MET A 643 -4.75 -13.86 16.45
C MET A 643 -4.19 -12.75 17.35
N GLY A 644 -3.14 -13.03 18.13
CA GLY A 644 -2.47 -12.08 19.00
C GLY A 644 -1.94 -10.86 18.26
N SER A 645 -1.20 -11.10 17.16
CA SER A 645 -0.66 -10.05 16.30
C SER A 645 -1.78 -9.18 15.70
N ASN A 646 -2.88 -9.80 15.24
CA ASN A 646 -4.04 -9.10 14.71
C ASN A 646 -4.80 -8.28 15.78
N MET A 647 -4.94 -8.81 17.00
CA MET A 647 -5.65 -8.13 18.09
C MET A 647 -4.88 -6.94 18.65
N MET A 648 -3.55 -6.99 18.69
CA MET A 648 -2.74 -5.83 19.09
C MET A 648 -2.97 -4.62 18.19
N ARG A 649 -3.17 -4.82 16.87
CA ARG A 649 -3.51 -3.74 15.92
C ARG A 649 -4.89 -3.11 16.17
N GLN A 650 -5.75 -3.80 16.92
CA GLN A 650 -7.12 -3.40 17.24
C GLN A 650 -7.25 -2.75 18.63
N ALA A 651 -6.16 -2.69 19.41
CA ALA A 651 -6.15 -2.18 20.77
C ALA A 651 -6.32 -0.66 20.78
N VAL A 652 -7.32 -0.15 21.51
CA VAL A 652 -7.56 1.30 21.58
C VAL A 652 -6.59 1.98 22.56
N PRO A 653 -6.12 3.20 22.26
CA PRO A 653 -5.28 3.96 23.16
C PRO A 653 -6.04 4.29 24.45
N LEU A 654 -5.44 3.91 25.58
CA LEU A 654 -5.99 4.19 26.91
C LEU A 654 -5.61 5.59 27.37
N LEU A 655 -6.42 6.17 28.25
CA LEU A 655 -6.13 7.47 28.87
C LEU A 655 -4.83 7.42 29.69
N ASN A 656 -4.62 6.31 30.39
CA ASN A 656 -3.43 6.02 31.20
C ASN A 656 -2.86 4.66 30.76
N ALA A 657 -2.10 4.66 29.66
CA ALA A 657 -1.41 3.48 29.17
C ALA A 657 -0.20 3.14 30.05
N GLU A 658 0.17 1.86 30.12
CA GLU A 658 1.37 1.40 30.84
C GLU A 658 2.22 0.52 29.93
N ALA A 659 3.54 0.71 29.97
CA ALA A 659 4.48 -0.15 29.26
C ALA A 659 4.40 -1.58 29.81
N PRO A 660 4.56 -2.61 28.95
CA PRO A 660 4.49 -4.00 29.39
C PRO A 660 5.67 -4.32 30.32
N ILE A 661 5.42 -4.94 31.47
CA ILE A 661 6.52 -5.37 32.37
C ILE A 661 7.39 -6.41 31.67
N VAL A 662 6.75 -7.35 30.97
CA VAL A 662 7.39 -8.36 30.13
C VAL A 662 7.25 -7.94 28.66
N GLY A 663 8.29 -7.34 28.10
CA GLY A 663 8.36 -6.95 26.68
C GLY A 663 9.32 -7.83 25.90
N THR A 664 9.54 -7.54 24.62
CA THR A 664 10.55 -8.21 23.80
C THR A 664 11.79 -7.35 23.54
N GLY A 665 11.69 -6.03 23.75
CA GLY A 665 12.76 -5.05 23.55
C GLY A 665 12.62 -4.25 22.25
N ILE A 666 11.69 -4.61 21.37
CA ILE A 666 11.42 -3.88 20.11
C ILE A 666 10.45 -2.71 20.30
N GLU A 667 9.77 -2.62 21.44
CA GLU A 667 8.72 -1.63 21.75
C GLU A 667 9.20 -0.19 21.54
N GLY A 668 10.43 0.13 21.95
CA GLY A 668 11.03 1.46 21.78
C GLY A 668 11.31 1.81 20.32
N ASN A 669 11.77 0.84 19.53
CA ASN A 669 11.98 1.01 18.08
C ASN A 669 10.66 1.28 17.36
N VAL A 670 9.61 0.51 17.68
CA VAL A 670 8.28 0.70 17.10
C VAL A 670 7.71 2.08 17.43
N ALA A 671 7.82 2.52 18.70
CA ALA A 671 7.33 3.84 19.10
C ALA A 671 8.07 4.97 18.38
N ARG A 672 9.40 4.89 18.29
CA ARG A 672 10.24 5.88 17.60
C ARG A 672 9.96 5.96 16.10
N ASP A 673 10.00 4.81 15.43
CA ASP A 673 9.92 4.75 13.96
C ASP A 673 8.49 5.00 13.46
N SER A 674 7.48 5.00 14.36
CA SER A 674 6.12 5.45 14.04
C SER A 674 6.04 6.93 13.62
N ARG A 675 7.01 7.74 14.06
CA ARG A 675 7.06 9.21 13.88
C ARG A 675 5.82 9.93 14.41
N VAL A 676 5.13 9.33 15.38
CA VAL A 676 4.06 9.98 16.15
C VAL A 676 4.66 10.79 17.30
N LEU A 677 5.70 10.26 17.93
CA LEU A 677 6.42 10.96 18.99
C LEU A 677 7.41 11.96 18.43
N ILE A 678 7.70 12.99 19.23
CA ILE A 678 8.67 14.03 18.90
C ILE A 678 10.00 13.66 19.54
N ASN A 679 11.04 13.62 18.71
CA ASN A 679 12.39 13.26 19.11
C ASN A 679 13.33 14.47 19.02
N ALA A 680 14.29 14.54 19.95
CA ALA A 680 15.36 15.54 19.92
C ALA A 680 16.24 15.37 18.67
N GLN A 681 16.59 16.48 18.02
CA GLN A 681 17.39 16.47 16.79
C GLN A 681 18.91 16.39 17.03
N GLY A 682 19.34 16.77 18.24
CA GLY A 682 20.74 16.86 18.62
C GLY A 682 20.89 16.86 20.14
N GLU A 683 22.10 17.11 20.60
CA GLU A 683 22.36 17.33 22.01
C GLU A 683 21.95 18.76 22.42
N GLY A 684 21.26 18.89 23.54
CA GLY A 684 20.74 20.18 23.97
C GLY A 684 20.25 20.20 25.41
N SER A 685 19.77 21.37 25.83
CA SER A 685 19.12 21.56 27.13
C SER A 685 17.70 22.08 26.94
N VAL A 686 16.76 21.53 27.70
CA VAL A 686 15.36 21.94 27.67
C VAL A 686 15.22 23.29 28.39
N GLU A 687 14.79 24.32 27.66
CA GLU A 687 14.67 25.68 28.19
C GLU A 687 13.27 25.96 28.72
N TYR A 688 12.25 25.41 28.05
CA TYR A 688 10.85 25.60 28.40
C TYR A 688 10.01 24.38 28.02
N VAL A 689 9.07 24.02 28.89
CA VAL A 689 8.12 22.92 28.67
C VAL A 689 6.77 23.36 29.22
N ASP A 690 5.73 23.18 28.41
CA ASP A 690 4.34 23.15 28.88
C ASP A 690 3.59 21.99 28.22
N ALA A 691 2.28 21.94 28.42
CA ALA A 691 1.47 20.89 27.82
C ALA A 691 1.44 20.96 26.28
N GLU A 692 1.63 22.12 25.66
CA GLU A 692 1.42 22.35 24.22
C GLU A 692 2.72 22.44 23.42
N ARG A 693 3.85 22.78 24.05
CA ARG A 693 5.12 22.98 23.38
C ARG A 693 6.33 22.69 24.26
N ILE A 694 7.41 22.28 23.58
CA ILE A 694 8.72 22.02 24.16
C ILE A 694 9.75 22.89 23.43
N VAL A 695 10.56 23.63 24.16
CA VAL A 695 11.63 24.47 23.60
C VAL A 695 12.98 23.93 24.07
N ILE A 696 13.83 23.57 23.10
CA ILE A 696 15.16 23.02 23.34
C ILE A 696 16.19 23.97 22.77
N ARG A 697 17.22 24.25 23.57
CA ARG A 697 18.44 24.91 23.13
C ARG A 697 19.45 23.84 22.73
N TYR A 698 19.73 23.72 21.44
CA TYR A 698 20.72 22.76 20.94
C TYR A 698 22.13 23.33 21.06
N ILE A 699 23.07 22.46 21.39
CA ILE A 699 24.50 22.77 21.37
C ILE A 699 24.95 22.55 19.92
N ARG A 700 25.51 23.59 19.30
CA ARG A 700 26.07 23.54 17.96
C ARG A 700 27.52 24.00 17.98
N ASP A 701 28.34 23.32 17.21
CA ASP A 701 29.74 23.70 17.00
C ASP A 701 29.83 25.02 16.23
N GLU A 702 30.96 25.73 16.37
CA GLU A 702 31.15 27.03 15.71
C GLU A 702 31.10 26.94 14.18
N GLU A 703 31.55 25.82 13.60
CA GLU A 703 31.47 25.57 12.16
C GLU A 703 30.03 25.33 11.69
N ASP A 704 29.23 24.58 12.44
CA ASP A 704 27.80 24.34 12.16
C ASP A 704 26.97 25.63 12.31
N ARG A 705 27.31 26.49 13.27
CA ARG A 705 26.72 27.84 13.42
C ARG A 705 27.04 28.74 12.24
N LEU A 706 28.20 28.56 11.62
CA LEU A 706 28.63 29.31 10.44
C LEU A 706 27.83 28.93 9.19
N VAL A 707 27.41 27.66 9.05
CA VAL A 707 26.66 27.17 7.87
C VAL A 707 25.14 27.05 8.03
N SER A 708 24.62 26.96 9.27
CA SER A 708 23.18 26.83 9.54
C SER A 708 22.49 28.19 9.70
N PHE A 709 21.25 28.33 9.20
CA PHE A 709 20.43 29.55 9.38
C PHE A 709 19.41 29.45 10.51
N ASP A 710 19.27 28.26 11.11
CA ASP A 710 18.38 28.05 12.24
C ASP A 710 18.97 28.66 13.52
N ASP A 711 18.11 29.15 14.41
CA ASP A 711 18.52 29.57 15.75
C ASP A 711 18.97 28.35 16.59
N ASP A 712 19.71 28.59 17.67
CA ASP A 712 20.07 27.56 18.65
C ASP A 712 18.82 27.06 19.40
N LEU A 713 17.77 27.89 19.45
CA LEU A 713 16.47 27.55 20.01
C LEU A 713 15.54 26.91 18.98
N LYS A 714 14.97 25.77 19.35
CA LYS A 714 13.95 25.09 18.56
C LYS A 714 12.70 24.81 19.37
N THR A 715 11.56 25.21 18.84
CA THR A 715 10.24 24.98 19.42
C THR A 715 9.57 23.80 18.72
N TYR A 716 9.04 22.87 19.51
CA TYR A 716 8.24 21.74 19.08
C TYR A 716 6.82 21.91 19.62
N HIS A 717 5.81 21.81 18.75
CA HIS A 717 4.40 21.83 19.14
C HIS A 717 3.88 20.40 19.31
N LEU A 718 3.17 20.16 20.41
CA LEU A 718 2.59 18.86 20.76
C LEU A 718 1.17 18.75 20.21
N VAL A 719 0.83 17.57 19.68
CA VAL A 719 -0.53 17.28 19.20
C VAL A 719 -1.47 17.04 20.38
N LYS A 720 -2.60 17.76 20.41
CA LYS A 720 -3.62 17.68 21.46
C LYS A 720 -4.97 17.26 20.92
N PHE A 721 -5.53 16.21 21.52
CA PHE A 721 -6.88 15.71 21.25
C PHE A 721 -7.25 15.71 19.76
N GLN A 722 -6.35 15.22 18.91
CA GLN A 722 -6.61 15.11 17.47
C GLN A 722 -7.40 13.84 17.19
N ARG A 723 -8.38 13.93 16.29
CA ARG A 723 -9.18 12.80 15.81
C ARG A 723 -8.35 11.92 14.87
N THR A 724 -8.46 10.60 15.02
CA THR A 724 -7.96 9.59 14.07
C THR A 724 -9.07 9.09 13.14
N ASN A 725 -8.71 8.40 12.04
CA ASN A 725 -9.67 7.77 11.13
C ASN A 725 -10.68 6.83 11.84
N GLN A 726 -10.27 6.12 12.90
CA GLN A 726 -11.13 5.22 13.68
C GLN A 726 -11.79 5.91 14.89
N ASN A 727 -11.85 7.24 14.90
CA ASN A 727 -12.45 8.06 15.95
C ASN A 727 -11.80 7.88 17.34
N THR A 728 -10.58 7.34 17.41
CA THR A 728 -9.75 7.39 18.63
C THR A 728 -9.03 8.74 18.71
N SER A 729 -8.35 9.03 19.83
CA SER A 729 -7.66 10.30 20.06
C SER A 729 -6.14 10.17 20.09
N ILE A 730 -5.45 11.04 19.35
CA ILE A 730 -4.01 11.32 19.53
C ILE A 730 -3.89 12.47 20.51
N ASN A 731 -3.22 12.23 21.63
CA ASN A 731 -2.93 13.24 22.64
C ASN A 731 -1.52 12.99 23.18
N LEU A 732 -0.63 13.96 23.01
CA LEU A 732 0.76 13.89 23.44
C LEU A 732 0.98 14.77 24.68
N ARG A 733 1.82 14.29 25.60
CA ARG A 733 2.23 14.97 26.83
C ARG A 733 3.76 15.01 26.92
N PRO A 734 4.38 16.08 27.42
CA PRO A 734 5.82 16.13 27.58
C PRO A 734 6.29 15.12 28.65
N ILE A 735 7.45 14.50 28.42
CA ILE A 735 8.16 13.67 29.41
C ILE A 735 9.25 14.49 30.11
N VAL A 736 9.90 15.38 29.36
CA VAL A 736 11.04 16.17 29.82
C VAL A 736 10.61 17.36 30.69
N HIS A 737 11.50 17.77 31.58
CA HIS A 737 11.34 18.93 32.45
C HIS A 737 12.32 20.04 32.07
N LYS A 738 12.02 21.27 32.49
CA LYS A 738 12.93 22.41 32.29
C LYS A 738 14.29 22.13 32.97
N GLY A 739 15.36 22.29 32.22
CA GLY A 739 16.74 22.05 32.67
C GLY A 739 17.28 20.66 32.32
N ASP A 740 16.44 19.75 31.83
CA ASP A 740 16.89 18.41 31.41
C ASP A 740 17.85 18.52 30.21
N LYS A 741 18.89 17.69 30.22
CA LYS A 741 19.77 17.50 29.08
C LYS A 741 19.19 16.42 28.18
N VAL A 742 19.14 16.71 26.89
CA VAL A 742 18.61 15.79 25.87
C VAL A 742 19.72 15.38 24.90
N VAL A 743 19.64 14.15 24.43
CA VAL A 743 20.55 13.61 23.40
C VAL A 743 19.82 13.41 22.07
N LYS A 744 20.58 13.34 20.98
CA LYS A 744 20.03 13.09 19.65
C LYS A 744 19.19 11.81 19.63
N GLY A 745 17.95 11.92 19.15
CA GLY A 745 17.01 10.81 19.03
C GLY A 745 16.22 10.50 20.30
N GLN A 746 16.48 11.17 21.44
CA GLN A 746 15.70 10.99 22.66
C GLN A 746 14.25 11.42 22.46
N VAL A 747 13.31 10.61 22.94
CA VAL A 747 11.87 10.91 22.90
C VAL A 747 11.55 11.99 23.93
N LEU A 748 10.82 13.02 23.52
CA LEU A 748 10.51 14.19 24.34
C LEU A 748 9.08 14.18 24.90
N CYS A 749 8.19 13.38 24.30
CA CYS A 749 6.78 13.29 24.65
C CYS A 749 6.29 11.84 24.65
N GLU A 750 5.22 11.59 25.40
CA GLU A 750 4.48 10.32 25.44
C GLU A 750 3.01 10.54 25.12
N GLY A 751 2.26 9.45 24.93
CA GLY A 751 0.84 9.49 24.57
C GLY A 751 0.55 8.66 23.32
N TYR A 752 -0.74 8.57 22.96
CA TYR A 752 -1.21 7.72 21.86
C TYR A 752 -0.65 6.27 21.93
N ALA A 753 -0.94 5.60 23.05
CA ALA A 753 -0.47 4.24 23.35
C ALA A 753 1.07 4.10 23.42
N THR A 754 1.74 5.07 24.04
CA THR A 754 3.16 5.03 24.37
C THR A 754 3.42 5.56 25.78
N GLN A 755 4.48 5.11 26.43
CA GLN A 755 4.94 5.56 27.74
C GLN A 755 6.46 5.56 27.77
N ASN A 756 7.09 6.65 28.21
CA ASN A 756 8.56 6.76 28.31
C ASN A 756 9.33 6.35 27.02
N GLY A 757 8.76 6.60 25.85
CA GLY A 757 9.36 6.23 24.56
C GLY A 757 9.20 4.76 24.16
N GLU A 758 8.45 3.96 24.91
CA GLU A 758 8.07 2.58 24.55
C GLU A 758 6.61 2.49 24.14
N LEU A 759 6.29 1.47 23.34
CA LEU A 759 4.92 1.14 22.96
C LEU A 759 4.15 0.58 24.17
N ALA A 760 3.01 1.20 24.48
CA ALA A 760 2.14 0.87 25.61
C ALA A 760 0.69 0.75 25.13
N LEU A 761 0.30 -0.42 24.61
CA LEU A 761 -1.04 -0.67 24.05
C LEU A 761 -2.13 -0.94 25.11
N GLY A 762 -1.73 -1.25 26.34
CA GLY A 762 -2.62 -1.76 27.39
C GLY A 762 -2.11 -1.50 28.80
N ARG A 763 -2.46 -2.41 29.72
CA ARG A 763 -2.14 -2.32 31.16
C ARG A 763 -1.76 -3.70 31.71
N ASN A 764 -0.85 -3.72 32.69
CA ASN A 764 -0.49 -4.93 33.42
C ASN A 764 -1.51 -5.14 34.56
N LEU A 765 -2.22 -6.26 34.59
CA LEU A 765 -3.24 -6.57 35.60
C LEU A 765 -2.90 -7.80 36.40
N MET A 766 -3.25 -7.82 37.68
CA MET A 766 -3.16 -9.03 38.49
C MET A 766 -4.25 -10.02 38.06
N VAL A 767 -3.86 -11.18 37.55
CA VAL A 767 -4.75 -12.23 37.06
C VAL A 767 -4.69 -13.47 37.94
N ALA A 768 -5.83 -14.15 38.07
CA ALA A 768 -5.92 -15.51 38.58
C ALA A 768 -6.52 -16.44 37.51
N PHE A 769 -5.88 -17.57 37.26
CA PHE A 769 -6.40 -18.62 36.39
C PHE A 769 -7.21 -19.62 37.22
N MET A 770 -8.52 -19.41 37.33
CA MET A 770 -9.44 -20.30 38.03
C MET A 770 -10.88 -20.15 37.52
N PRO A 771 -11.72 -21.19 37.57
CA PRO A 771 -13.15 -21.03 37.30
C PRO A 771 -13.81 -20.20 38.41
N TRP A 772 -14.72 -19.30 38.04
CA TRP A 772 -15.39 -18.42 39.00
C TRP A 772 -16.88 -18.29 38.77
N LYS A 773 -17.67 -19.02 39.58
CA LYS A 773 -19.15 -18.96 39.64
C LYS A 773 -19.85 -19.05 38.26
N GLY A 774 -19.19 -19.62 37.25
CA GLY A 774 -19.65 -19.66 35.86
C GLY A 774 -19.57 -18.33 35.10
N TYR A 775 -19.10 -17.24 35.71
CA TYR A 775 -19.01 -15.92 35.04
C TYR A 775 -17.87 -15.84 34.02
N ASN A 776 -16.86 -16.69 34.13
CA ASN A 776 -15.80 -16.84 33.13
C ASN A 776 -15.97 -18.11 32.28
N PHE A 777 -17.22 -18.56 32.07
CA PHE A 777 -17.50 -19.68 31.17
C PHE A 777 -17.05 -19.37 29.72
N GLU A 778 -16.55 -20.39 29.01
CA GLU A 778 -15.90 -20.23 27.70
C GLU A 778 -14.75 -19.20 27.76
N ASP A 779 -14.94 -18.07 27.07
CA ASP A 779 -14.01 -16.94 26.95
C ASP A 779 -14.49 -15.70 27.70
N ALA A 780 -15.48 -15.85 28.58
CA ALA A 780 -15.94 -14.74 29.39
C ALA A 780 -14.86 -14.30 30.39
N ILE A 781 -14.78 -13.00 30.61
CA ILE A 781 -13.84 -12.38 31.53
C ILE A 781 -14.59 -11.77 32.70
N VAL A 782 -14.10 -12.01 33.91
CA VAL A 782 -14.56 -11.36 35.14
C VAL A 782 -13.55 -10.30 35.54
N ILE A 783 -14.02 -9.09 35.84
CA ILE A 783 -13.18 -7.93 36.15
C ILE A 783 -13.61 -7.33 37.47
N SER A 784 -12.63 -6.88 38.26
CA SER A 784 -12.86 -6.12 39.49
C SER A 784 -13.40 -4.71 39.21
N GLU A 785 -14.34 -4.24 40.01
CA GLU A 785 -14.89 -2.89 39.98
C GLU A 785 -13.79 -1.82 40.12
N LYS A 786 -12.71 -2.13 40.83
CA LYS A 786 -11.52 -1.29 40.96
C LYS A 786 -11.02 -0.78 39.60
N ILE A 787 -11.01 -1.65 38.59
CA ILE A 787 -10.55 -1.34 37.24
C ILE A 787 -11.40 -0.25 36.56
N VAL A 788 -12.70 -0.23 36.83
CA VAL A 788 -13.64 0.75 36.30
C VAL A 788 -13.60 2.04 37.14
N LYS A 789 -13.46 1.91 38.46
CA LYS A 789 -13.37 3.02 39.41
C LYS A 789 -12.13 3.88 39.16
N GLU A 790 -10.99 3.25 38.93
CA GLU A 790 -9.69 3.91 38.66
C GLU A 790 -9.51 4.32 37.18
N ASP A 791 -10.54 4.16 36.34
CA ASP A 791 -10.53 4.49 34.91
C ASP A 791 -9.39 3.81 34.10
N ILE A 792 -8.92 2.63 34.53
CA ILE A 792 -7.74 1.93 33.97
C ILE A 792 -7.89 1.63 32.48
N PHE A 793 -9.04 1.11 32.03
CA PHE A 793 -9.34 0.83 30.62
C PHE A 793 -10.29 1.86 29.98
N THR A 794 -10.17 3.12 30.39
CA THR A 794 -10.92 4.20 29.77
C THR A 794 -10.20 4.75 28.55
N SER A 795 -10.93 4.88 27.43
CA SER A 795 -10.43 5.46 26.18
C SER A 795 -11.18 6.76 25.86
N VAL A 796 -10.51 7.66 25.14
CA VAL A 796 -11.10 8.91 24.63
C VAL A 796 -11.35 8.75 23.13
N HIS A 797 -12.58 8.98 22.71
CA HIS A 797 -13.01 8.94 21.33
C HIS A 797 -13.42 10.34 20.88
N ILE A 798 -13.10 10.69 19.65
CA ILE A 798 -13.45 12.00 19.08
C ILE A 798 -14.27 11.73 17.82
N GLU A 799 -15.52 12.18 17.85
CA GLU A 799 -16.45 12.07 16.74
C GLU A 799 -16.57 13.44 16.06
N GLU A 800 -16.51 13.44 14.73
CA GLU A 800 -16.67 14.63 13.89
C GLU A 800 -18.07 14.62 13.29
N PHE A 801 -18.79 15.71 13.49
CA PHE A 801 -20.09 15.96 12.92
C PHE A 801 -19.97 17.14 11.96
N SER A 802 -20.29 16.91 10.69
CA SER A 802 -20.23 17.95 9.65
C SER A 802 -21.59 18.19 9.01
N LEU A 803 -21.90 19.44 8.73
CA LEU A 803 -23.12 19.83 8.02
C LEU A 803 -22.79 20.87 6.94
N ASP A 804 -23.21 20.58 5.71
CA ASP A 804 -22.98 21.44 4.55
C ASP A 804 -24.18 22.36 4.32
N VAL A 805 -23.89 23.61 3.95
CA VAL A 805 -24.86 24.58 3.46
C VAL A 805 -24.83 24.56 1.93
N ARG A 806 -25.96 24.23 1.31
CA ARG A 806 -26.05 24.10 -0.14
C ARG A 806 -26.92 25.20 -0.74
N ASP A 807 -26.58 25.57 -1.97
CA ASP A 807 -27.45 26.38 -2.80
C ASP A 807 -28.47 25.46 -3.49
N THR A 808 -29.73 25.52 -3.04
CA THR A 808 -30.81 24.73 -3.62
C THR A 808 -31.57 25.55 -4.66
N LYS A 809 -32.30 24.88 -5.56
CA LYS A 809 -33.17 25.58 -6.53
C LYS A 809 -34.21 26.53 -5.88
N ARG A 810 -34.50 26.36 -4.59
CA ARG A 810 -35.50 27.13 -3.84
C ARG A 810 -34.89 28.27 -3.01
N GLY A 811 -33.57 28.37 -2.98
CA GLY A 811 -32.85 29.32 -2.14
C GLY A 811 -31.65 28.66 -1.46
N ILE A 812 -30.80 29.51 -0.88
CA ILE A 812 -29.63 29.10 -0.13
C ILE A 812 -30.11 28.62 1.24
N GLU A 813 -29.57 27.50 1.71
CA GLU A 813 -29.78 27.06 3.09
C GLU A 813 -29.00 27.96 4.05
N GLU A 814 -29.44 28.07 5.31
CA GLU A 814 -28.78 28.95 6.27
C GLU A 814 -28.50 28.21 7.58
N LEU A 815 -27.36 28.54 8.20
CA LEU A 815 -27.05 28.13 9.57
C LEU A 815 -27.49 29.25 10.51
N THR A 816 -28.31 28.90 11.49
CA THR A 816 -28.88 29.85 12.44
C THR A 816 -29.33 29.13 13.70
N ASN A 817 -29.40 29.86 14.81
CA ASN A 817 -30.05 29.40 16.03
C ASN A 817 -31.58 29.65 16.03
N ASP A 818 -32.11 30.42 15.08
CA ASP A 818 -33.55 30.66 14.93
C ASP A 818 -34.23 29.54 14.15
N ILE A 819 -34.57 28.46 14.86
CA ILE A 819 -35.09 27.23 14.28
C ILE A 819 -36.59 27.10 14.56
N PRO A 820 -37.46 26.90 13.55
CA PRO A 820 -38.90 26.81 13.75
C PRO A 820 -39.28 25.57 14.57
N ASN A 821 -40.29 25.70 15.44
CA ASN A 821 -40.86 24.63 16.26
C ASN A 821 -39.86 23.98 17.24
N VAL A 822 -38.82 24.71 17.64
CA VAL A 822 -37.83 24.27 18.64
C VAL A 822 -37.91 25.20 19.85
N SER A 823 -37.84 24.64 21.07
CA SER A 823 -37.86 25.42 22.30
C SER A 823 -36.56 26.24 22.46
N ALA A 824 -36.66 27.41 23.10
CA ALA A 824 -35.48 28.24 23.40
C ALA A 824 -34.44 27.52 24.30
N GLU A 825 -34.87 26.53 25.08
CA GLU A 825 -33.97 25.71 25.89
C GLU A 825 -33.09 24.79 25.03
N ALA A 826 -33.60 24.29 23.90
CA ALA A 826 -32.84 23.43 22.99
C ALA A 826 -31.85 24.22 22.10
N THR A 827 -32.04 25.54 21.95
CA THR A 827 -31.14 26.43 21.19
C THR A 827 -30.21 27.23 22.09
N LYS A 828 -30.30 27.09 23.42
CA LYS A 828 -29.53 27.89 24.40
C LYS A 828 -28.01 27.83 24.22
N ASP A 829 -27.50 26.68 23.76
CA ASP A 829 -26.07 26.42 23.61
C ASP A 829 -25.58 26.72 22.18
N LEU A 830 -26.46 27.16 21.27
CA LEU A 830 -26.12 27.55 19.90
C LEU A 830 -25.74 29.03 19.80
N ASN A 831 -24.68 29.34 19.06
CA ASN A 831 -24.30 30.70 18.72
C ASN A 831 -25.17 31.27 17.57
N GLU A 832 -24.94 32.52 17.18
CA GLU A 832 -25.66 33.18 16.08
C GLU A 832 -25.53 32.43 14.75
N ASP A 833 -24.36 31.82 14.50
CA ASP A 833 -24.10 30.98 13.32
C ASP A 833 -24.70 29.56 13.43
N GLY A 834 -25.53 29.29 14.44
CA GLY A 834 -26.17 27.98 14.64
C GLY A 834 -25.23 26.86 15.09
N LEU A 835 -24.02 27.15 15.54
CA LEU A 835 -23.05 26.17 16.06
C LEU A 835 -23.13 26.06 17.58
N ILE A 836 -23.07 24.83 18.09
CA ILE A 836 -22.96 24.59 19.53
C ILE A 836 -21.67 25.16 20.12
N ARG A 837 -21.76 25.74 21.32
CA ARG A 837 -20.61 26.32 22.03
C ARG A 837 -19.59 25.25 22.44
N ILE A 838 -18.32 25.62 22.40
CA ILE A 838 -17.22 24.79 22.91
C ILE A 838 -17.37 24.64 24.43
N GLY A 839 -17.18 23.42 24.94
CA GLY A 839 -17.36 23.07 26.35
C GLY A 839 -18.80 22.76 26.76
N ALA A 840 -19.76 22.76 25.83
CA ALA A 840 -21.10 22.24 26.12
C ALA A 840 -21.06 20.71 26.32
N GLU A 841 -21.79 20.23 27.33
CA GLU A 841 -22.08 18.81 27.48
C GLU A 841 -23.29 18.47 26.61
N VAL A 842 -23.10 17.49 25.73
CA VAL A 842 -24.09 17.06 24.74
C VAL A 842 -24.64 15.71 25.16
N ASN A 843 -25.97 15.59 25.14
CA ASN A 843 -26.70 14.35 25.26
C ASN A 843 -27.41 14.00 23.93
N GLU A 844 -27.98 12.81 23.89
CA GLU A 844 -28.79 12.35 22.76
C GLU A 844 -29.94 13.32 22.44
N GLY A 845 -30.07 13.68 21.17
CA GLY A 845 -31.15 14.56 20.67
C GLY A 845 -30.85 16.05 20.69
N ASP A 846 -29.79 16.49 21.38
CA ASP A 846 -29.36 17.90 21.41
C ASP A 846 -28.96 18.39 20.00
N ILE A 847 -29.21 19.66 19.69
CA ILE A 847 -28.87 20.25 18.40
C ILE A 847 -27.39 20.65 18.40
N LEU A 848 -26.62 20.07 17.49
CA LEU A 848 -25.19 20.36 17.32
C LEU A 848 -24.95 21.50 16.35
N ILE A 849 -25.68 21.47 15.23
CA ILE A 849 -25.61 22.46 14.15
C ILE A 849 -27.04 22.79 13.72
N GLY A 850 -27.49 24.00 14.02
CA GLY A 850 -28.75 24.59 13.59
C GLY A 850 -28.72 24.90 12.10
N LYS A 851 -29.67 24.35 11.34
CA LYS A 851 -29.80 24.56 9.90
C LYS A 851 -31.26 24.65 9.49
N ILE A 852 -31.55 25.63 8.64
CA ILE A 852 -32.86 25.81 8.01
C ILE A 852 -32.75 25.64 6.49
N THR A 853 -33.74 24.97 5.91
CA THR A 853 -33.85 24.79 4.45
C THR A 853 -35.17 25.42 3.97
N PRO A 854 -35.17 26.23 2.90
CA PRO A 854 -36.40 26.79 2.35
C PRO A 854 -37.36 25.69 1.89
N LYS A 855 -38.60 25.74 2.37
CA LYS A 855 -39.69 24.81 2.05
C LYS A 855 -40.58 25.46 0.98
N GLY A 856 -41.11 24.64 0.06
CA GLY A 856 -42.15 25.11 -0.86
C GLY A 856 -43.53 25.09 -0.18
N GLU A 857 -44.43 25.95 -0.63
CA GLU A 857 -45.83 25.91 -0.20
C GLU A 857 -46.45 24.55 -0.55
N SER A 858 -46.89 23.82 0.47
CA SER A 858 -47.64 22.57 0.33
C SER A 858 -49.05 22.81 0.85
N ASP A 859 -50.08 22.44 0.09
CA ASP A 859 -51.46 22.51 0.54
C ASP A 859 -51.68 21.65 1.80
N PRO A 860 -51.97 22.26 2.96
CA PRO A 860 -52.27 21.48 4.17
C PRO A 860 -53.62 20.76 4.01
N THR A 861 -53.77 19.62 4.69
CA THR A 861 -55.07 18.90 4.72
C THR A 861 -56.14 19.77 5.40
N PRO A 862 -57.44 19.50 5.20
CA PRO A 862 -58.51 20.26 5.87
C PRO A 862 -58.36 20.32 7.39
N GLU A 863 -57.87 19.25 8.02
CA GLU A 863 -57.60 19.15 9.46
C GLU A 863 -56.44 20.07 9.87
N GLU A 864 -55.33 20.06 9.12
CA GLU A 864 -54.21 20.98 9.36
C GLU A 864 -54.60 22.44 9.10
N LYS A 865 -55.41 22.72 8.08
CA LYS A 865 -55.97 24.05 7.80
C LYS A 865 -56.81 24.55 8.96
N LEU A 866 -57.68 23.71 9.51
CA LEU A 866 -58.50 24.03 10.68
C LEU A 866 -57.64 24.28 11.92
N LEU A 867 -56.65 23.41 12.21
CA LEU A 867 -55.74 23.59 13.34
C LEU A 867 -54.97 24.91 13.24
N ARG A 868 -54.43 25.25 12.07
CA ARG A 868 -53.74 26.54 11.87
C ARG A 868 -54.67 27.72 12.02
N ALA A 869 -55.92 27.62 11.56
CA ALA A 869 -56.92 28.67 11.75
C ALA A 869 -57.28 28.88 13.24
N ILE A 870 -57.30 27.80 14.04
CA ILE A 870 -57.57 27.86 15.49
C ILE A 870 -56.40 28.46 16.26
N PHE A 871 -55.16 28.02 15.96
CA PHE A 871 -53.96 28.43 16.71
C PHE A 871 -53.28 29.69 16.18
N GLY A 872 -53.67 30.19 15.01
CA GLY A 872 -53.06 31.37 14.39
C GLY A 872 -51.63 31.16 13.89
N ASP A 873 -51.16 29.92 13.84
CA ASP A 873 -49.82 29.57 13.40
C ASP A 873 -49.67 29.76 11.88
N LYS A 874 -48.77 30.66 11.49
CA LYS A 874 -48.38 30.82 10.08
C LYS A 874 -47.58 29.60 9.65
N ALA A 875 -47.77 29.16 8.40
CA ALA A 875 -46.91 28.14 7.82
C ALA A 875 -45.46 28.68 7.80
N GLY A 876 -44.54 28.00 8.47
CA GLY A 876 -43.12 28.34 8.33
C GLY A 876 -42.66 28.06 6.91
N ASP A 877 -42.11 29.06 6.24
CA ASP A 877 -41.51 28.96 4.90
C ASP A 877 -40.20 28.15 4.89
N VAL A 878 -39.75 27.74 6.08
CA VAL A 878 -38.49 27.04 6.30
C VAL A 878 -38.72 25.72 7.06
N LYS A 879 -37.94 24.70 6.72
CA LYS A 879 -37.92 23.40 7.39
C LYS A 879 -36.66 23.29 8.24
N ASN A 880 -36.81 22.76 9.45
CA ASN A 880 -35.67 22.37 10.29
C ASN A 880 -34.90 21.20 9.63
N ALA A 881 -33.65 21.45 9.27
CA ALA A 881 -32.70 20.48 8.72
C ALA A 881 -31.44 20.37 9.61
N SER A 882 -31.57 20.73 10.88
CA SER A 882 -30.48 20.78 11.86
C SER A 882 -29.92 19.39 12.16
N LEU A 883 -28.62 19.35 12.43
CA LEU A 883 -27.93 18.14 12.84
C LEU A 883 -28.08 17.95 14.35
N LYS A 884 -28.68 16.83 14.75
CA LYS A 884 -28.84 16.44 16.16
C LYS A 884 -27.82 15.39 16.56
N ALA A 885 -27.46 15.37 17.85
CA ALA A 885 -26.63 14.35 18.43
C ALA A 885 -27.31 12.96 18.29
N PRO A 886 -26.60 11.94 17.76
CA PRO A 886 -27.19 10.63 17.50
C PRO A 886 -27.54 9.90 18.81
N PRO A 887 -28.35 8.82 18.72
CA PRO A 887 -28.66 8.01 19.89
C PRO A 887 -27.43 7.47 20.62
N SER A 888 -27.48 7.40 21.95
CA SER A 888 -26.33 7.01 22.80
C SER A 888 -25.11 7.95 22.74
N MET A 889 -25.28 9.16 22.18
CA MET A 889 -24.25 10.19 22.21
C MET A 889 -24.23 10.88 23.57
N LYS A 890 -23.05 10.88 24.19
CA LYS A 890 -22.77 11.64 25.41
C LYS A 890 -21.32 12.08 25.38
N GLY A 891 -21.07 13.37 25.47
CA GLY A 891 -19.71 13.90 25.38
C GLY A 891 -19.64 15.41 25.55
N VAL A 892 -18.44 15.95 25.36
CA VAL A 892 -18.16 17.39 25.49
C VAL A 892 -17.69 17.91 24.15
N VAL A 893 -18.22 19.05 23.71
CA VAL A 893 -17.76 19.74 22.51
C VAL A 893 -16.35 20.28 22.76
N ILE A 894 -15.37 19.84 21.98
CA ILE A 894 -13.96 20.26 22.12
C ILE A 894 -13.55 21.31 21.08
N GLY A 895 -14.26 21.40 19.96
CA GLY A 895 -13.94 22.35 18.90
C GLY A 895 -15.09 22.47 17.91
N SER A 896 -15.19 23.63 17.29
CA SER A 896 -16.07 23.90 16.16
C SER A 896 -15.32 24.70 15.10
N SER A 897 -15.61 24.44 13.83
CA SER A 897 -14.97 25.12 12.70
C SER A 897 -16.04 25.46 11.67
N LEU A 898 -16.00 26.69 11.17
CA LEU A 898 -16.86 27.18 10.10
C LEU A 898 -15.99 27.57 8.91
N PHE A 899 -16.14 26.85 7.81
CA PHE A 899 -15.48 27.17 6.55
C PHE A 899 -16.47 27.85 5.63
N SER A 900 -16.05 28.94 5.00
CA SER A 900 -16.94 29.72 4.12
C SER A 900 -16.22 30.15 2.85
N ARG A 901 -16.92 30.01 1.72
CA ARG A 901 -16.40 30.48 0.45
C ARG A 901 -16.46 32.01 0.40
N SER A 902 -15.38 32.66 -0.02
CA SER A 902 -15.36 34.11 -0.16
C SER A 902 -16.31 34.57 -1.27
N VAL A 903 -17.29 35.42 -0.92
CA VAL A 903 -18.15 36.10 -1.90
C VAL A 903 -17.43 37.37 -2.37
N LYS A 904 -17.21 37.49 -3.68
CA LYS A 904 -16.42 38.58 -4.30
C LYS A 904 -17.23 39.88 -4.43
N ASP A 905 -17.52 40.50 -3.30
CA ASP A 905 -18.09 41.85 -3.24
C ASP A 905 -17.03 42.95 -3.39
N LYS A 906 -17.47 44.17 -3.74
CA LYS A 906 -16.59 45.34 -3.92
C LYS A 906 -15.82 45.70 -2.63
N LYS A 907 -16.43 45.44 -1.46
CA LYS A 907 -15.84 45.68 -0.13
C LYS A 907 -14.82 44.62 0.26
N SER A 908 -15.03 43.35 -0.10
CA SER A 908 -14.07 42.27 0.18
C SER A 908 -12.80 42.39 -0.67
N LYS A 909 -12.91 42.83 -1.94
CA LYS A 909 -11.74 43.09 -2.81
C LYS A 909 -10.79 44.18 -2.30
N ASN A 910 -11.32 45.24 -1.65
CA ASN A 910 -10.46 46.27 -1.07
C ASN A 910 -9.69 45.75 0.15
N ARG A 911 -10.35 44.96 1.00
CA ARG A 911 -9.74 44.32 2.17
C ARG A 911 -8.68 43.29 1.77
N GLU A 912 -8.92 42.54 0.70
CA GLU A 912 -7.94 41.63 0.09
C GLU A 912 -6.66 42.36 -0.31
N LYS A 913 -6.77 43.48 -1.04
CA LYS A 913 -5.59 44.26 -1.46
C LYS A 913 -4.77 44.80 -0.29
N GLU A 914 -5.43 45.26 0.77
CA GLU A 914 -4.74 45.71 1.99
C GLU A 914 -3.96 44.58 2.67
N ILE A 915 -4.56 43.40 2.80
CA ILE A 915 -3.91 42.23 3.39
C ILE A 915 -2.71 41.79 2.53
N LEU A 916 -2.85 41.77 1.21
CA LEU A 916 -1.76 41.40 0.30
C LEU A 916 -0.56 42.33 0.39
N ALA A 917 -0.79 43.65 0.48
CA ALA A 917 0.28 44.63 0.64
C ALA A 917 1.05 44.44 1.96
N VAL A 918 0.33 44.10 3.05
CA VAL A 918 0.96 43.81 4.35
C VAL A 918 1.82 42.54 4.28
N LEU A 919 1.31 41.48 3.64
CA LEU A 919 2.02 40.22 3.48
C LEU A 919 3.29 40.37 2.64
N GLU A 920 3.23 41.17 1.58
CA GLU A 920 4.38 41.46 0.72
C GLU A 920 5.46 42.26 1.46
N ALA A 921 5.06 43.25 2.26
CA ALA A 921 5.98 43.98 3.12
C ALA A 921 6.65 43.08 4.18
N GLU A 922 5.88 42.16 4.80
CA GLU A 922 6.40 41.16 5.76
C GLU A 922 7.42 40.22 5.10
N TYR A 923 7.11 39.71 3.91
CA TYR A 923 8.00 38.84 3.14
C TYR A 923 9.31 39.55 2.77
N ASN A 924 9.21 40.75 2.19
CA ASN A 924 10.39 41.52 1.78
C ASN A 924 11.30 41.85 2.97
N LYS A 925 10.73 42.15 4.15
CA LYS A 925 11.49 42.35 5.38
C LYS A 925 12.23 41.07 5.80
N ASN A 926 11.52 39.94 5.90
CA ASN A 926 12.11 38.67 6.33
C ASN A 926 13.19 38.17 5.35
N TYR A 927 12.97 38.36 4.04
CA TYR A 927 13.95 38.04 3.01
C TYR A 927 15.21 38.91 3.13
N ALA A 928 15.06 40.22 3.35
CA ALA A 928 16.18 41.12 3.56
C ALA A 928 17.01 40.72 4.80
N GLU A 929 16.35 40.37 5.92
CA GLU A 929 17.03 39.88 7.13
C GLU A 929 17.80 38.57 6.88
N LEU A 930 17.20 37.62 6.14
CA LEU A 930 17.87 36.37 5.77
C LEU A 930 19.08 36.62 4.87
N LYS A 931 18.96 37.52 3.89
CA LYS A 931 20.05 37.88 2.97
C LYS A 931 21.21 38.55 3.71
N VAL A 932 20.94 39.44 4.68
CA VAL A 932 21.97 40.05 5.53
C VAL A 932 22.72 38.98 6.33
N LYS A 933 22.01 38.05 6.98
CA LYS A 933 22.63 36.93 7.72
C LYS A 933 23.52 36.05 6.83
N LEU A 934 23.10 35.79 5.58
CA LEU A 934 23.91 35.04 4.61
C LEU A 934 25.21 35.79 4.29
N ILE A 935 25.12 37.08 4.01
CA ILE A 935 26.29 37.90 3.64
C ILE A 935 27.31 37.94 4.79
N ASP A 936 26.86 38.09 6.03
CA ASP A 936 27.74 38.10 7.20
C ASP A 936 28.49 36.77 7.35
N LYS A 937 27.78 35.64 7.24
CA LYS A 937 28.36 34.29 7.29
C LYS A 937 29.30 34.01 6.11
N MET A 938 28.91 34.41 4.90
CA MET A 938 29.70 34.26 3.68
C MET A 938 30.98 35.11 3.74
N SER A 939 30.90 36.33 4.29
CA SER A 939 32.05 37.20 4.47
C SER A 939 33.06 36.62 5.47
N GLN A 940 32.61 35.87 6.48
CA GLN A 940 33.50 35.15 7.40
C GLN A 940 34.16 33.93 6.74
N LEU A 941 33.43 33.17 5.90
CA LEU A 941 33.97 32.00 5.20
C LEU A 941 34.99 32.36 4.12
N VAL A 942 34.74 33.44 3.37
CA VAL A 942 35.51 33.82 2.18
C VAL A 942 36.52 34.95 2.47
N GLY A 943 36.49 35.48 3.70
CA GLY A 943 37.36 36.57 4.16
C GLY A 943 38.85 36.33 3.89
N GLY A 944 39.47 37.25 3.14
CA GLY A 944 40.92 37.23 2.86
C GLY A 944 41.36 36.45 1.62
N ARG A 945 40.45 35.76 0.90
CA ARG A 945 40.78 34.94 -0.28
C ARG A 945 40.37 35.57 -1.62
N THR A 946 40.98 35.09 -2.69
CA THR A 946 40.71 35.50 -4.07
C THR A 946 39.81 34.51 -4.80
N SER A 947 38.84 35.02 -5.56
CA SER A 947 37.93 34.26 -6.42
C SER A 947 38.68 33.41 -7.44
N GLN A 948 38.21 32.18 -7.68
CA GLN A 948 38.65 31.34 -8.81
C GLN A 948 37.79 31.50 -10.07
N GLY A 949 36.83 32.43 -10.05
CA GLY A 949 35.84 32.62 -11.10
C GLY A 949 34.51 32.00 -10.68
N VAL A 950 33.58 32.81 -10.17
CA VAL A 950 32.25 32.34 -9.76
C VAL A 950 31.31 32.46 -10.96
N THR A 951 30.65 31.37 -11.32
CA THR A 951 29.68 31.32 -12.43
C THR A 951 28.26 31.15 -11.93
N ASN A 952 27.28 31.60 -12.71
CA ASN A 952 25.89 31.19 -12.50
C ASN A 952 25.65 29.77 -13.05
N ASN A 953 24.45 29.23 -12.84
CA ASN A 953 24.03 27.91 -13.34
C ASN A 953 23.98 27.84 -14.88
N TYR A 954 24.07 28.98 -15.57
CA TYR A 954 24.09 29.10 -17.03
C TYR A 954 25.52 29.25 -17.61
N GLY A 955 26.55 29.19 -16.76
CA GLY A 955 27.95 29.32 -17.16
C GLY A 955 28.44 30.75 -17.37
N GLU A 956 27.62 31.76 -17.07
CA GLU A 956 28.00 33.17 -17.13
C GLU A 956 28.80 33.55 -15.89
N MET A 957 29.83 34.37 -16.07
CA MET A 957 30.77 34.73 -15.02
C MET A 957 30.25 35.91 -14.19
N VAL A 958 29.94 35.64 -12.92
CA VAL A 958 29.41 36.64 -11.96
C VAL A 958 30.54 37.36 -11.24
N VAL A 959 31.62 36.65 -10.90
CA VAL A 959 32.82 37.23 -10.26
C VAL A 959 34.06 36.77 -10.99
N ALA A 960 34.84 37.73 -11.51
CA ALA A 960 36.08 37.44 -12.23
C ALA A 960 37.14 36.74 -11.34
N PRO A 961 38.02 35.90 -11.91
CA PRO A 961 39.12 35.27 -11.20
C PRO A 961 40.08 36.31 -10.60
N LYS A 962 40.72 35.98 -9.47
CA LYS A 962 41.70 36.78 -8.71
C LYS A 962 41.16 38.04 -8.01
N VAL A 963 39.85 38.30 -8.07
CA VAL A 963 39.20 39.39 -7.31
C VAL A 963 39.02 38.97 -5.85
N LYS A 964 39.32 39.85 -4.89
CA LYS A 964 39.02 39.61 -3.46
C LYS A 964 37.53 39.82 -3.19
N PHE A 965 36.91 38.91 -2.46
CA PHE A 965 35.50 39.04 -2.07
C PHE A 965 35.32 40.19 -1.07
N THR A 966 34.45 41.15 -1.41
CA THR A 966 34.05 42.26 -0.53
C THR A 966 32.55 42.16 -0.27
N GLN A 967 32.06 42.69 0.86
CA GLN A 967 30.62 42.69 1.18
C GLN A 967 29.76 43.31 0.06
N LYS A 968 30.27 44.33 -0.65
CA LYS A 968 29.58 44.96 -1.78
C LYS A 968 29.42 44.03 -2.99
N ILE A 969 30.42 43.21 -3.28
CA ILE A 969 30.34 42.18 -4.35
C ILE A 969 29.35 41.09 -3.95
N LEU A 970 29.41 40.63 -2.68
CA LEU A 970 28.50 39.62 -2.16
C LEU A 970 27.03 40.07 -2.17
N GLN A 971 26.73 41.35 -1.89
CA GLN A 971 25.36 41.89 -1.97
C GLN A 971 24.75 41.85 -3.39
N GLY A 972 25.60 42.05 -4.41
CA GLY A 972 25.19 42.11 -5.82
C GLY A 972 24.97 40.74 -6.47
N ILE A 973 25.26 39.65 -5.76
CA ILE A 973 25.08 38.28 -6.23
C ILE A 973 23.63 37.84 -6.01
N ASP A 974 23.05 37.19 -7.03
CA ASP A 974 21.85 36.38 -6.86
C ASP A 974 22.24 34.95 -6.47
N TYR A 975 21.95 34.60 -5.22
CA TYR A 975 22.30 33.30 -4.64
C TYR A 975 21.33 32.17 -5.03
N THR A 976 20.24 32.48 -5.75
CA THR A 976 19.28 31.46 -6.19
C THR A 976 19.72 30.74 -7.47
N GLU A 977 20.49 31.41 -8.32
CA GLU A 977 20.93 30.91 -9.63
C GLU A 977 22.45 30.70 -9.72
N ILE A 978 23.16 30.68 -8.59
CA ILE A 978 24.63 30.62 -8.57
C ILE A 978 25.18 29.21 -8.43
N ASN A 979 26.26 28.92 -9.15
CA ASN A 979 26.98 27.66 -8.99
C ASN A 979 27.83 27.72 -7.70
N PRO A 980 27.63 26.80 -6.74
CA PRO A 980 28.37 26.79 -5.48
C PRO A 980 29.79 26.24 -5.59
N ASP A 981 30.18 25.64 -6.72
CA ASP A 981 31.46 24.96 -6.85
C ASP A 981 32.60 25.94 -7.22
N LYS A 982 33.80 25.69 -6.68
CA LYS A 982 35.07 26.39 -7.00
C LYS A 982 35.10 27.90 -6.73
N TRP A 983 34.62 28.35 -5.57
CA TRP A 983 34.70 29.77 -5.19
C TRP A 983 36.11 30.21 -4.75
N THR A 984 36.83 29.34 -4.05
CA THR A 984 38.16 29.60 -3.48
C THR A 984 39.16 28.50 -3.82
N THR A 985 40.44 28.69 -3.46
CA THR A 985 41.48 27.66 -3.56
C THR A 985 41.38 26.55 -2.52
N ASP A 986 40.55 26.70 -1.48
CA ASP A 986 40.37 25.69 -0.43
C ASP A 986 39.29 24.68 -0.80
N LYS A 987 39.53 23.39 -0.53
CA LYS A 987 38.49 22.38 -0.73
C LYS A 987 37.46 22.43 0.40
N ASP A 988 37.91 22.51 1.66
CA ASP A 988 37.02 22.43 2.83
C ASP A 988 36.10 23.65 2.94
N LYS A 989 36.61 24.85 2.59
CA LYS A 989 35.78 26.06 2.55
C LYS A 989 34.81 26.07 1.36
N ASN A 990 35.18 25.49 0.22
CA ASN A 990 34.25 25.34 -0.89
C ASN A 990 33.09 24.40 -0.53
N ASP A 991 33.38 23.31 0.21
CA ASP A 991 32.35 22.42 0.73
C ASP A 991 31.43 23.14 1.74
N LEU A 992 31.98 23.97 2.63
CA LEU A 992 31.18 24.79 3.56
C LEU A 992 30.37 25.89 2.85
N VAL A 993 30.90 26.52 1.80
CA VAL A 993 30.17 27.49 0.97
C VAL A 993 29.00 26.82 0.27
N LYS A 994 29.21 25.60 -0.26
CA LYS A 994 28.16 24.79 -0.87
C LYS A 994 27.05 24.46 0.11
N ILE A 995 27.39 24.04 1.33
CA ILE A 995 26.43 23.77 2.40
C ILE A 995 25.68 25.06 2.81
N LEU A 996 26.39 26.18 2.98
CA LEU A 996 25.78 27.47 3.35
C LEU A 996 24.78 27.95 2.29
N ILE A 997 25.16 27.93 1.01
CA ILE A 997 24.26 28.34 -0.09
C ILE A 997 23.05 27.43 -0.14
N ASN A 998 23.23 26.11 0.01
CA ASN A 998 22.12 25.16 0.02
C ASN A 998 21.14 25.44 1.19
N ASN A 999 21.65 25.62 2.41
CA ASN A 999 20.83 25.94 3.59
C ASN A 999 20.09 27.28 3.42
N PHE A 1000 20.71 28.27 2.77
CA PHE A 1000 20.04 29.53 2.43
C PHE A 1000 18.90 29.30 1.43
N ILE A 1001 19.13 28.53 0.36
CA ILE A 1001 18.11 28.24 -0.65
C ILE A 1001 16.91 27.52 0.00
N ILE A 1002 17.16 26.57 0.91
CA ILE A 1002 16.11 25.88 1.66
C ILE A 1002 15.28 26.89 2.47
N LYS A 1003 15.92 27.78 3.22
CA LYS A 1003 15.21 28.81 4.03
C LYS A 1003 14.50 29.86 3.19
N TYR A 1004 15.09 30.26 2.08
CA TYR A 1004 14.46 31.16 1.11
C TYR A 1004 13.18 30.53 0.55
N LYS A 1005 13.23 29.26 0.12
CA LYS A 1005 12.07 28.52 -0.38
C LYS A 1005 11.00 28.34 0.70
N GLU A 1006 11.39 28.12 1.96
CA GLU A 1006 10.47 28.06 3.11
C GLU A 1006 9.72 29.38 3.30
N LEU A 1007 10.44 30.51 3.33
CA LEU A 1007 9.84 31.85 3.43
C LEU A 1007 8.91 32.16 2.26
N LEU A 1008 9.35 31.86 1.03
CA LEU A 1008 8.55 32.05 -0.18
C LEU A 1008 7.28 31.19 -0.15
N GLY A 1009 7.38 29.94 0.33
CA GLY A 1009 6.24 29.04 0.50
C GLY A 1009 5.22 29.58 1.49
N ILE A 1010 5.66 30.10 2.65
CA ILE A 1010 4.78 30.73 3.65
C ILE A 1010 4.07 31.94 3.04
N TYR A 1011 4.80 32.81 2.33
CA TYR A 1011 4.23 33.97 1.67
C TYR A 1011 3.17 33.59 0.63
N ASN A 1012 3.50 32.68 -0.29
CA ASN A 1012 2.58 32.21 -1.33
C ASN A 1012 1.31 31.58 -0.73
N ARG A 1013 1.44 30.83 0.38
CA ARG A 1013 0.30 30.25 1.10
C ARG A 1013 -0.58 31.32 1.73
N LYS A 1014 -0.01 32.26 2.48
CA LYS A 1014 -0.77 33.37 3.08
C LYS A 1014 -1.47 34.22 2.01
N GLN A 1015 -0.78 34.49 0.89
CA GLN A 1015 -1.33 35.19 -0.26
C GLN A 1015 -2.51 34.44 -0.88
N PHE A 1016 -2.38 33.13 -1.09
CA PHE A 1016 -3.44 32.31 -1.67
C PHE A 1016 -4.69 32.26 -0.79
N VAL A 1017 -4.52 32.03 0.53
CA VAL A 1017 -5.61 32.00 1.50
C VAL A 1017 -6.33 33.36 1.53
N ALA A 1018 -5.58 34.47 1.50
CA ALA A 1018 -6.16 35.81 1.48
C ALA A 1018 -6.96 36.11 0.19
N SER A 1019 -6.55 35.57 -0.96
CA SER A 1019 -7.18 35.87 -2.26
C SER A 1019 -8.38 34.98 -2.60
N VAL A 1020 -8.32 33.69 -2.25
CA VAL A 1020 -9.34 32.71 -2.65
C VAL A 1020 -10.38 32.47 -1.54
N GLY A 1021 -10.02 32.67 -0.28
CA GLY A 1021 -10.81 32.19 0.86
C GLY A 1021 -10.73 30.66 0.99
N ASP A 1022 -11.68 30.05 1.71
CA ASP A 1022 -11.67 28.59 1.88
C ASP A 1022 -12.17 27.88 0.61
N GLU A 1023 -11.42 26.86 0.19
CA GLU A 1023 -11.78 26.00 -0.93
C GLU A 1023 -12.78 24.94 -0.46
N LEU A 1024 -14.02 25.03 -0.95
CA LEU A 1024 -15.10 24.09 -0.65
C LEU A 1024 -15.55 23.35 -1.93
N PRO A 1025 -16.11 22.13 -1.80
CA PRO A 1025 -16.68 21.42 -2.95
C PRO A 1025 -17.75 22.23 -3.70
N ASN A 1026 -17.89 21.99 -5.00
CA ASN A 1026 -18.85 22.71 -5.83
C ASN A 1026 -20.29 22.53 -5.33
N GLY A 1027 -21.03 23.64 -5.18
CA GLY A 1027 -22.40 23.68 -4.68
C GLY A 1027 -22.52 23.82 -3.15
N ILE A 1028 -21.40 23.77 -2.42
CA ILE A 1028 -21.35 24.06 -0.98
C ILE A 1028 -20.88 25.50 -0.79
N VAL A 1029 -21.66 26.28 -0.04
CA VAL A 1029 -21.38 27.70 0.26
C VAL A 1029 -20.61 27.81 1.57
N GLN A 1030 -21.06 27.08 2.60
CA GLN A 1030 -20.44 27.01 3.91
C GLN A 1030 -20.43 25.55 4.40
N MET A 1031 -19.45 25.22 5.23
CA MET A 1031 -19.33 23.91 5.87
C MET A 1031 -19.05 24.11 7.36
N ALA A 1032 -19.92 23.56 8.19
CA ALA A 1032 -19.78 23.56 9.64
C ALA A 1032 -19.27 22.20 10.12
N LYS A 1033 -18.29 22.19 11.03
CA LYS A 1033 -17.78 21.00 11.70
C LYS A 1033 -17.82 21.19 13.21
N VAL A 1034 -18.23 20.15 13.93
CA VAL A 1034 -18.25 20.08 15.40
C VAL A 1034 -17.54 18.80 15.83
N TYR A 1035 -16.58 18.94 16.73
CA TYR A 1035 -15.82 17.83 17.31
C TYR A 1035 -16.29 17.57 18.74
N ILE A 1036 -16.70 16.33 19.02
CA ILE A 1036 -17.19 15.94 20.35
C ILE A 1036 -16.30 14.83 20.91
N ALA A 1037 -15.75 15.06 22.10
CA ALA A 1037 -14.99 14.08 22.83
C ALA A 1037 -15.91 13.24 23.73
N LYS A 1038 -15.84 11.91 23.58
CA LYS A 1038 -16.56 10.91 24.36
C LYS A 1038 -15.56 10.10 25.18
N LYS A 1039 -15.74 10.11 26.51
CA LYS A 1039 -15.00 9.24 27.43
C LYS A 1039 -15.71 7.89 27.52
N ARG A 1040 -15.05 6.81 27.07
CA ARG A 1040 -15.61 5.45 27.04
C ARG A 1040 -14.94 4.57 28.08
N LYS A 1041 -15.63 4.37 29.21
CA LYS A 1041 -15.22 3.42 30.26
C LYS A 1041 -15.41 1.98 29.79
N LEU A 1042 -14.85 1.03 30.53
CA LEU A 1042 -15.06 -0.41 30.30
C LEU A 1042 -16.47 -0.81 30.76
N LYS A 1043 -17.19 -1.56 29.93
CA LYS A 1043 -18.54 -2.05 30.22
C LYS A 1043 -18.67 -3.56 30.00
N VAL A 1044 -19.71 -4.16 30.57
CA VAL A 1044 -20.12 -5.52 30.24
C VAL A 1044 -20.46 -5.60 28.74
N GLY A 1045 -19.93 -6.61 28.05
CA GLY A 1045 -20.05 -6.76 26.60
C GLY A 1045 -18.87 -6.21 25.80
N ASP A 1046 -17.98 -5.42 26.41
CA ASP A 1046 -16.74 -4.99 25.75
C ASP A 1046 -15.78 -6.17 25.56
N LYS A 1047 -15.00 -6.11 24.47
CA LYS A 1047 -14.02 -7.15 24.15
C LYS A 1047 -12.62 -6.76 24.62
N MET A 1048 -11.99 -7.67 25.36
CA MET A 1048 -10.59 -7.56 25.78
C MET A 1048 -9.78 -8.73 25.22
N ALA A 1049 -8.46 -8.56 25.17
CA ALA A 1049 -7.54 -9.60 24.74
C ALA A 1049 -6.16 -9.44 25.40
N GLY A 1050 -5.43 -10.54 25.52
CA GLY A 1050 -3.98 -10.51 25.73
C GLY A 1050 -3.21 -10.60 24.42
N ARG A 1051 -1.87 -10.62 24.50
CA ARG A 1051 -0.98 -10.72 23.33
C ARG A 1051 -0.90 -12.12 22.73
N HIS A 1052 -1.31 -13.14 23.49
CA HIS A 1052 -1.20 -14.56 23.17
C HIS A 1052 -2.46 -15.12 22.47
N GLY A 1053 -3.24 -14.27 21.80
CA GLY A 1053 -4.48 -14.67 21.12
C GLY A 1053 -5.62 -15.13 22.04
N ASN A 1054 -5.49 -14.89 23.35
CA ASN A 1054 -6.54 -15.05 24.34
C ASN A 1054 -7.49 -13.85 24.25
N LYS A 1055 -8.70 -14.07 23.73
CA LYS A 1055 -9.75 -13.05 23.63
C LYS A 1055 -10.87 -13.38 24.59
N GLY A 1056 -11.54 -12.36 25.09
CA GLY A 1056 -12.72 -12.57 25.90
C GLY A 1056 -13.64 -11.36 25.96
N ILE A 1057 -14.89 -11.62 26.34
CA ILE A 1057 -15.91 -10.60 26.53
C ILE A 1057 -16.06 -10.38 28.03
N VAL A 1058 -16.09 -9.12 28.46
CA VAL A 1058 -16.38 -8.79 29.85
C VAL A 1058 -17.81 -9.21 30.17
N ALA A 1059 -17.98 -10.28 30.95
CA ALA A 1059 -19.31 -10.80 31.29
C ALA A 1059 -19.84 -10.19 32.59
N ARG A 1060 -18.96 -9.93 33.55
CA ARG A 1060 -19.35 -9.32 34.83
C ARG A 1060 -18.25 -8.45 35.40
N ILE A 1061 -18.67 -7.30 35.92
CA ILE A 1061 -17.86 -6.46 36.80
C ILE A 1061 -18.27 -6.80 38.23
N VAL A 1062 -17.33 -7.27 39.03
CA VAL A 1062 -17.54 -7.78 40.40
C VAL A 1062 -16.96 -6.78 41.40
N ARG A 1063 -17.62 -6.56 42.53
CA ARG A 1063 -17.15 -5.66 43.57
C ARG A 1063 -15.79 -6.12 44.09
N GLU A 1064 -14.96 -5.19 44.52
CA GLU A 1064 -13.59 -5.50 44.95
C GLU A 1064 -13.57 -6.49 46.12
N GLU A 1065 -14.50 -6.36 47.07
CA GLU A 1065 -14.62 -7.27 48.22
C GLU A 1065 -15.07 -8.68 47.85
N ASP A 1066 -15.75 -8.87 46.71
CA ASP A 1066 -16.25 -10.18 46.27
C ASP A 1066 -15.20 -10.93 45.41
N MET A 1067 -14.09 -10.28 45.05
CA MET A 1067 -13.04 -10.88 44.23
C MET A 1067 -12.18 -11.86 45.03
N PRO A 1068 -11.66 -12.92 44.40
CA PRO A 1068 -10.61 -13.73 45.02
C PRO A 1068 -9.41 -12.86 45.42
N PHE A 1069 -8.83 -13.14 46.59
CA PHE A 1069 -7.72 -12.36 47.13
C PHE A 1069 -6.58 -13.23 47.66
N LEU A 1070 -5.38 -12.66 47.72
CA LEU A 1070 -4.15 -13.28 48.23
C LEU A 1070 -4.11 -13.30 49.76
N GLU A 1071 -3.19 -14.06 50.35
CA GLU A 1071 -3.01 -14.13 51.82
C GLU A 1071 -2.70 -12.76 52.45
N ASP A 1072 -2.11 -11.83 51.70
CA ASP A 1072 -1.84 -10.45 52.12
C ASP A 1072 -3.05 -9.51 52.04
N GLY A 1073 -4.22 -10.02 51.60
CA GLY A 1073 -5.45 -9.26 51.43
C GLY A 1073 -5.59 -8.59 50.06
N THR A 1074 -4.61 -8.73 49.16
CA THR A 1074 -4.67 -8.09 47.84
C THR A 1074 -5.69 -8.80 46.93
N PRO A 1075 -6.76 -8.14 46.47
CA PRO A 1075 -7.71 -8.72 45.53
C PRO A 1075 -7.12 -8.80 44.13
N VAL A 1076 -7.52 -9.82 43.39
CA VAL A 1076 -7.16 -10.02 41.99
C VAL A 1076 -7.95 -9.05 41.10
N ASP A 1077 -7.34 -8.51 40.05
CA ASP A 1077 -7.99 -7.55 39.14
C ASP A 1077 -8.89 -8.24 38.10
N ILE A 1078 -8.48 -9.42 37.62
CA ILE A 1078 -9.14 -10.17 36.54
C ILE A 1078 -9.08 -11.67 36.81
N VAL A 1079 -10.19 -12.39 36.56
CA VAL A 1079 -10.23 -13.85 36.65
C VAL A 1079 -10.43 -14.45 35.27
N LEU A 1080 -9.50 -15.31 34.85
CA LEU A 1080 -9.52 -15.99 33.55
C LEU A 1080 -9.75 -17.49 33.73
N ASN A 1081 -10.40 -18.09 32.73
CA ASN A 1081 -10.67 -19.52 32.73
C ASN A 1081 -9.41 -20.33 32.39
N PRO A 1082 -8.95 -21.24 33.26
CA PRO A 1082 -7.76 -22.05 33.00
C PRO A 1082 -7.97 -23.03 31.84
N LEU A 1083 -9.20 -23.48 31.58
CA LEU A 1083 -9.50 -24.47 30.53
C LEU A 1083 -9.22 -23.94 29.12
N GLY A 1084 -9.25 -22.61 28.94
CA GLY A 1084 -8.95 -21.96 27.68
C GLY A 1084 -7.48 -22.06 27.25
N VAL A 1085 -6.55 -22.38 28.17
CA VAL A 1085 -5.12 -22.43 27.87
C VAL A 1085 -4.72 -23.76 27.21
N PRO A 1086 -5.02 -24.95 27.78
CA PRO A 1086 -4.61 -26.21 27.17
C PRO A 1086 -5.27 -26.46 25.81
N SER A 1087 -6.56 -26.13 25.66
CA SER A 1087 -7.30 -26.32 24.41
C SER A 1087 -6.76 -25.47 23.25
N ARG A 1088 -6.08 -24.36 23.56
CA ARG A 1088 -5.58 -23.39 22.57
C ARG A 1088 -4.07 -23.38 22.44
N MET A 1089 -3.38 -24.12 23.32
CA MET A 1089 -1.93 -24.28 23.31
C MET A 1089 -1.17 -22.94 23.27
N ASN A 1090 -1.62 -21.96 24.06
CA ASN A 1090 -0.96 -20.66 24.22
C ASN A 1090 -0.39 -20.51 25.64
N LEU A 1091 0.64 -21.31 25.93
CA LEU A 1091 1.29 -21.37 27.24
C LEU A 1091 2.10 -20.11 27.54
N GLY A 1092 2.47 -19.33 26.53
CA GLY A 1092 3.24 -18.09 26.69
C GLY A 1092 2.61 -17.12 27.69
N GLN A 1093 1.26 -17.06 27.74
CA GLN A 1093 0.53 -16.18 28.66
C GLN A 1093 0.77 -16.54 30.14
N ILE A 1094 1.04 -17.81 30.46
CA ILE A 1094 1.34 -18.25 31.83
C ILE A 1094 2.73 -17.78 32.22
N TYR A 1095 3.72 -17.95 31.33
CA TYR A 1095 5.09 -17.48 31.58
C TYR A 1095 5.15 -15.95 31.70
N GLU A 1096 4.41 -15.24 30.85
CA GLU A 1096 4.22 -13.79 30.96
C GLU A 1096 3.67 -13.41 32.34
N THR A 1097 2.61 -14.10 32.78
CA THR A 1097 1.94 -13.86 34.07
C THR A 1097 2.89 -14.00 35.26
N VAL A 1098 3.65 -15.10 35.29
CA VAL A 1098 4.57 -15.41 36.39
C VAL A 1098 5.74 -14.43 36.42
N LEU A 1099 6.40 -14.20 35.27
CA LEU A 1099 7.52 -13.26 35.20
C LEU A 1099 7.09 -11.81 35.47
N GLY A 1100 5.89 -11.44 35.02
CA GLY A 1100 5.27 -10.14 35.31
C GLY A 1100 5.08 -9.90 36.81
N TRP A 1101 4.76 -10.95 37.58
CA TRP A 1101 4.62 -10.84 39.03
C TRP A 1101 5.95 -10.56 39.73
N ALA A 1102 7.01 -11.26 39.36
CA ALA A 1102 8.37 -10.96 39.85
C ALA A 1102 8.79 -9.54 39.49
N GLY A 1103 8.54 -9.11 38.25
CA GLY A 1103 8.88 -7.77 37.77
C GLY A 1103 8.16 -6.67 38.55
N LYS A 1104 6.85 -6.83 38.80
CA LYS A 1104 6.07 -5.86 39.57
C LYS A 1104 6.58 -5.72 41.00
N LYS A 1105 6.89 -6.83 41.68
CA LYS A 1105 7.36 -6.82 43.08
C LYS A 1105 8.78 -6.28 43.22
N LEU A 1106 9.65 -6.51 42.23
CA LEU A 1106 11.03 -6.01 42.22
C LEU A 1106 11.17 -4.59 41.62
N GLY A 1107 10.14 -4.07 40.95
CA GLY A 1107 10.23 -2.82 40.20
C GLY A 1107 11.11 -2.92 38.95
N LEU A 1108 11.18 -4.11 38.35
CA LEU A 1108 12.02 -4.41 37.17
C LEU A 1108 11.16 -4.67 35.94
N THR A 1109 11.68 -4.29 34.78
CA THR A 1109 11.12 -4.62 33.46
C THR A 1109 12.04 -5.58 32.72
N PHE A 1110 11.45 -6.50 31.97
CA PHE A 1110 12.15 -7.58 31.29
C PHE A 1110 11.99 -7.48 29.78
N GLY A 1111 13.03 -7.89 29.06
CA GLY A 1111 13.03 -8.12 27.61
C GLY A 1111 13.24 -9.60 27.33
N THR A 1112 12.22 -10.27 26.79
CA THR A 1112 12.25 -11.67 26.35
C THR A 1112 12.03 -11.74 24.83
N PRO A 1113 13.09 -11.61 24.01
CA PRO A 1113 12.98 -11.70 22.57
C PRO A 1113 12.41 -13.05 22.12
N ILE A 1114 11.72 -13.06 20.98
CA ILE A 1114 11.13 -14.30 20.44
C ILE A 1114 12.20 -15.32 20.07
N PHE A 1115 11.97 -16.60 20.40
CA PHE A 1115 12.90 -17.72 20.18
C PHE A 1115 14.28 -17.63 20.88
N ASP A 1116 14.53 -16.58 21.66
CA ASP A 1116 15.75 -16.34 22.46
C ASP A 1116 15.35 -15.65 23.78
N GLY A 1117 14.28 -16.17 24.38
CA GLY A 1117 13.62 -15.61 25.56
C GLY A 1117 14.09 -16.21 26.89
N ALA A 1118 13.41 -15.81 27.97
CA ALA A 1118 13.69 -16.31 29.31
C ALA A 1118 13.35 -17.79 29.46
N SER A 1119 14.27 -18.59 30.01
CA SER A 1119 14.00 -19.98 30.39
C SER A 1119 13.19 -20.07 31.69
N VAL A 1120 12.49 -21.19 31.89
CA VAL A 1120 11.69 -21.45 33.10
C VAL A 1120 12.54 -21.34 34.38
N ASP A 1121 13.79 -21.81 34.35
CA ASP A 1121 14.71 -21.72 35.48
C ASP A 1121 15.07 -20.27 35.80
N GLN A 1122 15.31 -19.44 34.78
CA GLN A 1122 15.56 -18.02 34.96
C GLN A 1122 14.34 -17.29 35.53
N ILE A 1123 13.13 -17.60 35.04
CA ILE A 1123 11.88 -17.06 35.59
C ILE A 1123 11.78 -17.40 37.08
N ASN A 1124 11.99 -18.67 37.44
CA ASN A 1124 11.93 -19.12 38.83
C ASN A 1124 13.01 -18.51 39.71
N GLN A 1125 14.22 -18.24 39.20
CA GLN A 1125 15.24 -17.48 39.93
C GLN A 1125 14.75 -16.07 40.29
N TYR A 1126 14.05 -15.38 39.39
CA TYR A 1126 13.47 -14.07 39.69
C TYR A 1126 12.28 -14.15 40.65
N MET A 1127 11.46 -15.20 40.56
CA MET A 1127 10.40 -15.46 41.54
C MET A 1127 10.95 -15.63 42.96
N VAL A 1128 12.01 -16.44 43.11
CA VAL A 1128 12.69 -16.65 44.40
C VAL A 1128 13.33 -15.34 44.89
N LYS A 1129 14.00 -14.57 44.02
CA LYS A 1129 14.55 -13.23 44.37
C LYS A 1129 13.46 -12.26 44.84
N ALA A 1130 12.26 -12.36 44.28
CA ALA A 1130 11.11 -11.56 44.69
C ALA A 1130 10.41 -12.08 45.96
N GLY A 1131 10.84 -13.22 46.53
CA GLY A 1131 10.15 -13.88 47.63
C GLY A 1131 8.73 -14.29 47.25
N LEU A 1132 8.55 -14.83 46.05
CA LEU A 1132 7.29 -15.33 45.51
C LEU A 1132 7.37 -16.86 45.30
N PRO A 1133 6.23 -17.57 45.29
CA PRO A 1133 6.21 -19.01 45.06
C PRO A 1133 6.71 -19.37 43.66
N VAL A 1134 7.46 -20.48 43.58
CA VAL A 1134 7.93 -21.06 42.31
C VAL A 1134 6.71 -21.36 41.41
N ASN A 1135 6.83 -21.10 40.11
CA ASN A 1135 5.75 -21.22 39.12
C ASN A 1135 4.51 -20.31 39.35
N GLY A 1136 4.55 -19.38 40.32
CA GLY A 1136 3.43 -18.47 40.60
C GLY A 1136 2.16 -19.15 41.11
N SER A 1137 2.26 -20.38 41.62
CA SER A 1137 1.14 -21.12 42.20
C SER A 1137 0.96 -20.73 43.67
N THR A 1138 -0.22 -20.21 44.03
CA THR A 1138 -0.54 -19.76 45.38
C THR A 1138 -1.99 -20.07 45.75
N TYR A 1139 -2.27 -20.17 47.05
CA TYR A 1139 -3.64 -20.24 47.54
C TYR A 1139 -4.31 -18.85 47.45
N LEU A 1140 -5.60 -18.87 47.13
CA LEU A 1140 -6.48 -17.71 47.14
C LEU A 1140 -7.61 -17.94 48.14
N TYR A 1141 -8.28 -16.86 48.52
CA TYR A 1141 -9.45 -16.85 49.40
C TYR A 1141 -10.66 -16.29 48.65
N ASP A 1142 -11.85 -16.85 48.88
CA ASP A 1142 -13.11 -16.36 48.31
C ASP A 1142 -13.51 -15.06 49.01
N GLY A 1143 -13.65 -13.96 48.26
CA GLY A 1143 -14.08 -12.66 48.81
C GLY A 1143 -15.47 -12.68 49.45
N GLY A 1144 -16.37 -13.56 49.00
CA GLY A 1144 -17.73 -13.66 49.52
C GLY A 1144 -17.85 -14.43 50.85
N THR A 1145 -17.04 -15.47 51.05
CA THR A 1145 -17.09 -16.32 52.27
C THR A 1145 -15.91 -16.10 53.21
N GLY A 1146 -14.78 -15.61 52.69
CA GLY A 1146 -13.49 -15.54 53.40
C GLY A 1146 -12.77 -16.88 53.50
N GLU A 1147 -13.33 -17.96 52.95
CA GLU A 1147 -12.73 -19.30 53.00
C GLU A 1147 -11.64 -19.45 51.94
N ARG A 1148 -10.61 -20.23 52.28
CA ARG A 1148 -9.52 -20.56 51.35
C ARG A 1148 -10.00 -21.58 50.31
N PHE A 1149 -9.64 -21.39 49.04
CA PHE A 1149 -9.91 -22.41 48.02
C PHE A 1149 -9.11 -23.70 48.27
N ASP A 1150 -9.68 -24.85 47.89
CA ASP A 1150 -9.09 -26.17 48.10
C ASP A 1150 -7.78 -26.38 47.33
N GLN A 1151 -7.68 -25.80 46.12
CA GLN A 1151 -6.53 -25.93 45.23
C GLN A 1151 -5.85 -24.58 45.00
N PRO A 1152 -4.51 -24.54 44.90
CA PRO A 1152 -3.80 -23.32 44.55
C PRO A 1152 -4.08 -22.97 43.07
N ALA A 1153 -4.13 -21.67 42.78
CA ALA A 1153 -4.29 -21.13 41.45
C ALA A 1153 -2.99 -20.48 40.97
N THR A 1154 -2.82 -20.37 39.66
CA THR A 1154 -1.74 -19.56 39.09
C THR A 1154 -2.14 -18.10 39.14
N VAL A 1155 -1.32 -17.28 39.80
CA VAL A 1155 -1.53 -15.84 39.94
C VAL A 1155 -0.31 -15.10 39.40
N GLY A 1156 -0.52 -13.89 38.90
CA GLY A 1156 0.57 -12.99 38.54
C GLY A 1156 0.08 -11.79 37.74
N TYR A 1157 0.98 -11.14 36.99
CA TYR A 1157 0.63 -9.96 36.19
C TYR A 1157 0.71 -10.24 34.70
N ILE A 1158 -0.42 -10.09 34.01
CA ILE A 1158 -0.55 -10.27 32.55
C ILE A 1158 -0.83 -8.93 31.85
N TYR A 1159 -0.31 -8.74 30.65
CA TYR A 1159 -0.59 -7.54 29.85
C TYR A 1159 -1.89 -7.67 29.05
N MET A 1160 -2.89 -6.86 29.41
CA MET A 1160 -4.22 -6.90 28.81
C MET A 1160 -4.52 -5.65 27.98
N LEU A 1161 -5.28 -5.85 26.90
CA LEU A 1161 -5.64 -4.86 25.91
C LEU A 1161 -7.17 -4.69 25.87
N LYS A 1162 -7.63 -3.45 25.70
CA LYS A 1162 -9.02 -3.17 25.32
C LYS A 1162 -9.10 -3.03 23.81
N LEU A 1163 -9.96 -3.80 23.15
CA LEU A 1163 -10.12 -3.73 21.70
C LEU A 1163 -11.16 -2.68 21.31
N HIS A 1164 -11.07 -2.14 20.09
CA HIS A 1164 -12.06 -1.19 19.55
C HIS A 1164 -13.47 -1.78 19.36
N HIS A 1165 -13.66 -3.07 19.60
CA HIS A 1165 -14.96 -3.75 19.59
C HIS A 1165 -15.73 -3.49 20.88
N MET A 1166 -16.31 -2.30 21.00
CA MET A 1166 -17.11 -1.88 22.14
C MET A 1166 -18.59 -2.23 21.97
N VAL A 1167 -19.27 -2.50 23.07
CA VAL A 1167 -20.70 -2.88 23.07
C VAL A 1167 -21.60 -1.73 22.56
N ASP A 1168 -21.30 -0.49 22.93
CA ASP A 1168 -22.08 0.70 22.56
C ASP A 1168 -22.15 0.89 21.03
N ASP A 1169 -21.11 0.48 20.29
CA ASP A 1169 -21.08 0.57 18.84
C ASP A 1169 -21.88 -0.56 18.17
N LYS A 1170 -21.97 -1.73 18.83
CA LYS A 1170 -22.63 -2.93 18.31
C LYS A 1170 -24.11 -3.02 18.65
N MET A 1171 -24.53 -2.43 19.76
CA MET A 1171 -25.93 -2.42 20.15
C MET A 1171 -26.75 -1.64 19.12
N HIS A 1172 -27.77 -2.29 18.57
CA HIS A 1172 -28.69 -1.71 17.60
C HIS A 1172 -30.07 -2.33 17.77
N ALA A 1173 -31.08 -1.48 17.83
CA ALA A 1173 -32.47 -1.89 17.94
C ALA A 1173 -33.31 -0.99 17.03
N ARG A 1174 -34.33 -1.59 16.39
CA ARG A 1174 -35.27 -0.89 15.53
C ARG A 1174 -36.67 -1.41 15.82
N SER A 1175 -37.60 -0.49 16.06
CA SER A 1175 -39.03 -0.74 15.98
C SER A 1175 -39.53 -0.40 14.58
N ILE A 1176 -39.51 0.88 14.22
CA ILE A 1176 -39.86 1.44 12.91
C ILE A 1176 -38.70 2.33 12.45
N GLY A 1177 -38.52 2.43 11.14
CA GLY A 1177 -37.46 3.26 10.59
C GLY A 1177 -37.69 3.56 9.11
N PRO A 1178 -36.70 4.16 8.43
CA PRO A 1178 -36.81 4.40 7.00
C PRO A 1178 -36.85 3.10 6.21
N TYR A 1179 -37.46 3.20 5.03
CA TYR A 1179 -37.64 2.11 4.07
C TYR A 1179 -37.01 2.50 2.73
N SER A 1180 -36.58 1.48 1.98
CA SER A 1180 -36.09 1.61 0.62
C SER A 1180 -37.19 2.16 -0.28
N LEU A 1181 -36.85 3.10 -1.15
CA LEU A 1181 -37.81 3.65 -2.11
C LEU A 1181 -38.26 2.61 -3.14
N ILE A 1182 -37.36 1.71 -3.54
CA ILE A 1182 -37.59 0.73 -4.61
C ILE A 1182 -38.28 -0.51 -4.02
N THR A 1183 -37.66 -1.16 -3.05
CA THR A 1183 -38.13 -2.45 -2.53
C THR A 1183 -39.13 -2.33 -1.40
N GLN A 1184 -39.36 -1.12 -0.87
CA GLN A 1184 -40.18 -0.87 0.34
C GLN A 1184 -39.76 -1.63 1.60
N GLN A 1185 -38.61 -2.30 1.58
CA GLN A 1185 -38.03 -3.00 2.72
C GLN A 1185 -37.35 -2.02 3.69
N PRO A 1186 -37.24 -2.37 4.99
CA PRO A 1186 -36.36 -1.68 5.93
C PRO A 1186 -34.98 -1.42 5.34
N LEU A 1187 -34.47 -0.19 5.47
CA LEU A 1187 -33.08 0.08 5.10
C LEU A 1187 -32.11 -0.80 5.89
N GLY A 1188 -30.90 -1.01 5.38
CA GLY A 1188 -29.87 -1.81 6.03
C GLY A 1188 -28.94 -0.97 6.91
N GLY A 1189 -28.55 -1.50 8.07
CA GLY A 1189 -27.45 -0.97 8.87
C GLY A 1189 -27.81 0.11 9.89
N LYS A 1190 -27.02 0.20 10.97
CA LYS A 1190 -27.24 1.08 12.13
C LYS A 1190 -27.28 2.57 11.77
N ALA A 1191 -26.42 3.02 10.86
CA ALA A 1191 -26.32 4.44 10.46
C ALA A 1191 -27.61 4.99 9.82
N GLN A 1192 -28.41 4.12 9.20
CA GLN A 1192 -29.70 4.47 8.60
C GLN A 1192 -30.88 4.04 9.47
N PHE A 1193 -30.64 3.66 10.73
CA PHE A 1193 -31.65 3.07 11.59
C PHE A 1193 -32.34 1.85 10.93
N GLY A 1194 -31.52 1.00 10.31
CA GLY A 1194 -31.94 -0.10 9.46
C GLY A 1194 -32.43 -1.34 10.21
N GLY A 1195 -33.11 -2.24 9.51
CA GLY A 1195 -33.54 -3.55 10.03
C GLY A 1195 -32.43 -4.59 10.05
N GLN A 1196 -32.65 -5.68 10.78
CA GLN A 1196 -31.81 -6.88 10.67
C GLN A 1196 -32.20 -7.66 9.42
N ARG A 1197 -31.23 -8.28 8.76
CA ARG A 1197 -31.49 -9.14 7.61
C ARG A 1197 -31.96 -10.51 8.13
N PHE A 1198 -33.15 -10.91 7.70
CA PHE A 1198 -33.65 -12.27 7.88
C PHE A 1198 -33.46 -13.01 6.55
N GLY A 1199 -32.52 -13.95 6.52
CA GLY A 1199 -32.09 -14.65 5.31
C GLY A 1199 -32.75 -16.00 5.13
N GLU A 1200 -32.31 -16.71 4.09
CA GLU A 1200 -32.82 -18.03 3.73
C GLU A 1200 -32.62 -19.07 4.84
N MET A 1201 -31.47 -19.07 5.52
CA MET A 1201 -31.19 -20.03 6.60
C MET A 1201 -32.11 -19.80 7.81
N GLU A 1202 -32.42 -18.54 8.14
CA GLU A 1202 -33.35 -18.24 9.22
C GLU A 1202 -34.81 -18.58 8.85
N VAL A 1203 -35.18 -18.46 7.58
CA VAL A 1203 -36.48 -18.94 7.06
C VAL A 1203 -36.60 -20.44 7.23
N TRP A 1204 -35.60 -21.22 6.78
CA TRP A 1204 -35.60 -22.68 6.96
C TRP A 1204 -35.73 -23.11 8.42
N ALA A 1205 -35.13 -22.35 9.33
CA ALA A 1205 -35.26 -22.62 10.76
C ALA A 1205 -36.72 -22.49 11.22
N LEU A 1206 -37.44 -21.43 10.82
CA LEU A 1206 -38.86 -21.26 11.16
C LEU A 1206 -39.77 -22.28 10.47
N GLU A 1207 -39.48 -22.64 9.22
CA GLU A 1207 -40.18 -23.70 8.50
C GLU A 1207 -40.05 -25.05 9.22
N ALA A 1208 -38.84 -25.39 9.68
CA ALA A 1208 -38.58 -26.62 10.43
C ALA A 1208 -39.37 -26.69 11.75
N PHE A 1209 -39.62 -25.56 12.41
CA PHE A 1209 -40.48 -25.48 13.59
C PHE A 1209 -41.98 -25.43 13.27
N GLY A 1210 -42.38 -25.32 12.00
CA GLY A 1210 -43.77 -25.12 11.59
C GLY A 1210 -44.33 -23.74 12.00
N ALA A 1211 -43.47 -22.75 12.21
CA ALA A 1211 -43.85 -21.42 12.70
C ALA A 1211 -44.36 -20.51 11.56
N ALA A 1212 -45.37 -20.97 10.82
CA ALA A 1212 -45.88 -20.32 9.60
C ALA A 1212 -46.34 -18.87 9.82
N ASN A 1213 -47.04 -18.58 10.92
CA ASN A 1213 -47.54 -17.23 11.19
C ASN A 1213 -46.41 -16.24 11.49
N ILE A 1214 -45.37 -16.68 12.21
CA ILE A 1214 -44.19 -15.84 12.51
C ILE A 1214 -43.43 -15.56 11.21
N LEU A 1215 -43.25 -16.59 10.38
CA LEU A 1215 -42.61 -16.45 9.09
C LEU A 1215 -43.39 -15.50 8.18
N GLN A 1216 -44.71 -15.66 8.09
CA GLN A 1216 -45.58 -14.79 7.30
C GLN A 1216 -45.46 -13.35 7.76
N GLU A 1217 -45.53 -13.07 9.07
CA GLU A 1217 -45.39 -11.73 9.63
C GLU A 1217 -44.03 -11.09 9.29
N ILE A 1218 -42.94 -11.84 9.43
CA ILE A 1218 -41.57 -11.37 9.14
C ILE A 1218 -41.42 -11.01 7.66
N LEU A 1219 -41.94 -11.84 6.76
CA LEU A 1219 -41.81 -11.64 5.31
C LEU A 1219 -42.76 -10.57 4.74
N THR A 1220 -43.78 -10.14 5.50
CA THR A 1220 -44.81 -9.20 5.01
C THR A 1220 -44.85 -7.93 5.87
N VAL A 1221 -45.62 -7.93 6.95
CA VAL A 1221 -45.97 -6.78 7.79
C VAL A 1221 -44.73 -6.15 8.45
N LYS A 1222 -43.72 -6.94 8.81
CA LYS A 1222 -42.45 -6.44 9.35
C LYS A 1222 -41.45 -5.99 8.28
N SER A 1223 -41.75 -6.24 7.00
CA SER A 1223 -40.87 -5.98 5.87
C SER A 1223 -41.51 -4.97 4.90
N ASP A 1224 -42.10 -5.43 3.81
CA ASP A 1224 -42.43 -4.68 2.60
C ASP A 1224 -43.92 -4.64 2.26
N ASP A 1225 -44.81 -5.17 3.11
CA ASP A 1225 -46.25 -4.86 3.01
C ASP A 1225 -46.52 -3.45 3.52
N VAL A 1226 -46.57 -2.49 2.58
CA VAL A 1226 -46.74 -1.06 2.87
C VAL A 1226 -48.04 -0.76 3.63
N THR A 1227 -49.12 -1.45 3.27
CA THR A 1227 -50.44 -1.23 3.86
C THR A 1227 -50.61 -2.00 5.16
N GLY A 1228 -50.16 -3.26 5.18
CA GLY A 1228 -50.24 -4.14 6.34
C GLY A 1228 -49.40 -3.63 7.49
N ARG A 1229 -48.20 -3.10 7.25
CA ARG A 1229 -47.34 -2.55 8.32
C ARG A 1229 -47.97 -1.37 9.04
N ALA A 1230 -48.63 -0.46 8.31
CA ALA A 1230 -49.30 0.71 8.90
C ALA A 1230 -50.50 0.28 9.76
N LYS A 1231 -51.34 -0.60 9.21
CA LYS A 1231 -52.48 -1.16 9.93
C LYS A 1231 -52.06 -1.97 11.15
N ALA A 1232 -50.99 -2.76 11.04
CA ALA A 1232 -50.45 -3.53 12.14
C ALA A 1232 -49.92 -2.64 13.25
N TYR A 1233 -49.22 -1.55 12.91
CA TYR A 1233 -48.79 -0.58 13.90
C TYR A 1233 -49.98 0.06 14.62
N GLU A 1234 -51.01 0.48 13.89
CA GLU A 1234 -52.24 1.01 14.49
C GLU A 1234 -52.92 -0.01 15.41
N ALA A 1235 -53.03 -1.27 14.98
CA ALA A 1235 -53.62 -2.34 15.77
C ALA A 1235 -52.83 -2.59 17.06
N ILE A 1236 -51.49 -2.62 17.00
CA ILE A 1236 -50.62 -2.75 18.18
C ILE A 1236 -50.83 -1.59 19.15
N VAL A 1237 -50.91 -0.34 18.66
CA VAL A 1237 -51.14 0.84 19.50
C VAL A 1237 -52.53 0.83 20.14
N LYS A 1238 -53.55 0.34 19.42
CA LYS A 1238 -54.93 0.24 19.92
C LYS A 1238 -55.18 -1.01 20.78
N GLY A 1239 -54.27 -1.98 20.78
CA GLY A 1239 -54.46 -3.29 21.41
C GLY A 1239 -55.45 -4.19 20.67
N GLU A 1240 -55.62 -3.99 19.36
CA GLU A 1240 -56.51 -4.76 18.48
C GLU A 1240 -55.79 -5.98 17.87
N VAL A 1241 -56.57 -6.89 17.28
CA VAL A 1241 -56.03 -8.08 16.60
C VAL A 1241 -55.26 -7.67 15.34
N MET A 1242 -54.12 -8.33 15.10
CA MET A 1242 -53.28 -8.06 13.93
C MET A 1242 -54.05 -8.28 12.62
N PRO A 1243 -53.89 -7.39 11.63
CA PRO A 1243 -54.54 -7.53 10.33
C PRO A 1243 -53.97 -8.71 9.54
N ILE A 1244 -54.76 -9.24 8.61
CA ILE A 1244 -54.28 -10.24 7.65
C ILE A 1244 -53.25 -9.57 6.72
N PRO A 1245 -52.05 -10.13 6.56
CA PRO A 1245 -51.03 -9.59 5.66
C PRO A 1245 -51.44 -9.60 4.19
N ASN A 1246 -51.04 -8.58 3.43
CA ASN A 1246 -51.18 -8.53 1.99
C ASN A 1246 -49.94 -9.10 1.28
N VAL A 1247 -49.94 -9.05 -0.05
CA VAL A 1247 -48.83 -9.45 -0.90
C VAL A 1247 -47.62 -8.52 -0.67
N PRO A 1248 -46.40 -9.06 -0.49
CA PRO A 1248 -45.16 -8.29 -0.42
C PRO A 1248 -44.93 -7.39 -1.64
N GLU A 1249 -44.41 -6.18 -1.41
CA GLU A 1249 -44.09 -5.28 -2.53
C GLU A 1249 -42.93 -5.82 -3.38
N SER A 1250 -41.98 -6.55 -2.80
CA SER A 1250 -40.92 -7.21 -3.57
C SER A 1250 -41.46 -8.18 -4.62
N PHE A 1251 -42.57 -8.87 -4.33
CA PHE A 1251 -43.25 -9.71 -5.31
C PHE A 1251 -43.87 -8.86 -6.42
N ASN A 1252 -44.56 -7.77 -6.08
CA ASN A 1252 -45.09 -6.84 -7.07
C ASN A 1252 -43.99 -6.29 -7.99
N VAL A 1253 -42.84 -5.88 -7.43
CA VAL A 1253 -41.69 -5.41 -8.22
C VAL A 1253 -41.22 -6.48 -9.20
N LEU A 1254 -41.06 -7.73 -8.75
CA LEU A 1254 -40.70 -8.85 -9.64
C LEU A 1254 -41.70 -9.03 -10.79
N VAL A 1255 -43.00 -8.97 -10.51
CA VAL A 1255 -44.04 -9.07 -11.54
C VAL A 1255 -43.91 -7.94 -12.57
N HIS A 1256 -43.65 -6.71 -12.11
CA HIS A 1256 -43.46 -5.57 -13.01
C HIS A 1256 -42.16 -5.68 -13.83
N GLU A 1257 -41.06 -6.18 -13.24
CA GLU A 1257 -39.81 -6.44 -13.96
C GLU A 1257 -40.00 -7.50 -15.06
N LEU A 1258 -40.69 -8.60 -14.75
CA LEU A 1258 -41.01 -9.64 -15.74
C LEU A 1258 -41.94 -9.13 -16.85
N ARG A 1259 -42.95 -8.31 -16.52
CA ARG A 1259 -43.78 -7.61 -17.52
C ARG A 1259 -42.97 -6.64 -18.37
N GLY A 1260 -41.97 -5.99 -17.79
CA GLY A 1260 -41.02 -5.12 -18.50
C GLY A 1260 -40.16 -5.85 -19.52
N LEU A 1261 -39.95 -7.16 -19.35
CA LEU A 1261 -39.32 -8.05 -20.34
C LEU A 1261 -40.28 -8.48 -21.47
N GLY A 1262 -41.55 -8.06 -21.42
CA GLY A 1262 -42.60 -8.45 -22.38
C GLY A 1262 -43.28 -9.78 -22.05
N LEU A 1263 -43.16 -10.29 -20.82
CA LEU A 1263 -43.84 -11.51 -20.37
C LEU A 1263 -45.22 -11.16 -19.80
N GLU A 1264 -46.27 -11.86 -20.23
CA GLU A 1264 -47.61 -11.74 -19.65
C GLU A 1264 -47.73 -12.68 -18.44
N LEU A 1265 -48.07 -12.10 -17.28
CA LEU A 1265 -48.27 -12.81 -16.01
C LEU A 1265 -49.69 -12.57 -15.51
N SER A 1266 -50.46 -13.66 -15.39
CA SER A 1266 -51.78 -13.73 -14.79
C SER A 1266 -51.72 -14.52 -13.48
N PHE A 1267 -52.39 -14.04 -12.44
CA PHE A 1267 -52.57 -14.73 -11.17
C PHE A 1267 -54.05 -15.06 -11.01
N ASP A 1268 -54.36 -16.32 -10.67
CA ASP A 1268 -55.73 -16.79 -10.42
C ASP A 1268 -56.23 -16.44 -9.01
#